data_AF-A0A7X9AUC1-F1
#
_entry.id   AF-A0A7X9AUC1-F1
#
_cell.length_a   1.000
_cell.length_b   1.000
_cell.length_c   1.000
_cell.angle_alpha   90.00
_cell.angle_beta   90.00
_cell.angle_gamma   90.00
#
_symmetry.space_group_name_H-M   'P 1'
#
loop_
_entity.id
_entity.type
_entity.pdbx_description
1 polymer ?
#
loop_
_entity_poly.entity_id
_entity_poly.type
_entity_poly.pdbx_seq_one_letter_code
_entity_poly.pdbx_strand_id
1 'polypeptide(L)'
;MLKNLIRSLLLALCLGGVARLVAAPFQGPFRSEALAFYFVHDGGPLQLQAAIIGDQAAAVVRFFDAQENLRLWQYCRPQSGGHALSCDFGADAPAGIYQVRVSGKDYQIDPQAVPVKPFGVMPASCRLYSTAADQFNETFFMIPRNAEKFSWSALGCQHAISHAAGPVTLPADGKPLDVSAHQGEIWSGRFTIPPNNYSCLGFEHIPVILCPDRETARQINASLVQTADGHYFPHQFQVRIYSWLEQQKTADLTVPIVDLRQLTEQFAAEPNYQALLGQWGIFTYINHVLENQDIDPASEQFGANANTTMLAIVNSLDKPFNPYFGKLEKRLLIPALRHLLKLQENDSFKETSSNYNGVWAMNYLSTAQQLAEGYHQIRDQEALALWRDGVRRVADRFSMFRVSCENQSAHWPLAYYYLYQGIGEPGYQQLAKDFIAGLCLPERNPFMQTGYQQEAYGPDASYQGLSTCIQAAYYRLSHDTIARDGLQRIFNLFNHTIVPEPDGSKVGATNFSHRTKMPWTHAQYGAGIPLLQGILPEAACLARPTTGEARPLAELLTPPDSIYRPAIGYSTATFGPFFNAYQFPSQPPLPGAKLPVQAENNFTRNFNNEFLAWRRPGFYALAYIGKTAHAWTRARAPKLPENPPTTAASTRWHQTQGLSILWFEKYGAFILGQNWNAYTGQFLRAELADGGCAYPDYWEHVSEHAEQRLRLQGKLIQAETCRFTRDLSLLPNGLRQHLTVTFDDDNQFTALYEQLPILLKGDQPTIEFLVEGAWQKTPGRCQAVRVDNLVTVTFTQPQTCSLGPETTLYNQRLACLLIHLGSVFKTGNTVSITYDITGE
;
A
#
# COMPACT_ATOMS: atom_id res chain seq x y z
N MET A 1 -58.73 -4.92 -61.00
CA MET A 1 -57.88 -5.85 -60.24
C MET A 1 -56.43 -5.39 -60.05
N LEU A 2 -55.78 -4.73 -61.04
CA LEU A 2 -54.38 -4.29 -60.91
C LEU A 2 -54.12 -3.17 -59.86
N LYS A 3 -55.11 -2.30 -59.57
CA LYS A 3 -54.98 -1.22 -58.57
C LYS A 3 -55.02 -1.68 -57.11
N ASN A 4 -55.61 -2.84 -56.81
CA ASN A 4 -55.66 -3.38 -55.44
C ASN A 4 -54.41 -4.21 -55.11
N LEU A 5 -53.75 -4.80 -56.10
CA LEU A 5 -52.50 -5.52 -55.89
C LEU A 5 -51.34 -4.57 -55.55
N ILE A 6 -51.31 -3.38 -56.17
CA ILE A 6 -50.27 -2.35 -55.93
C ILE A 6 -50.45 -1.69 -54.55
N ARG A 7 -51.68 -1.48 -54.07
CA ARG A 7 -51.92 -0.96 -52.71
C ARG A 7 -51.57 -1.96 -51.61
N SER A 8 -51.80 -3.25 -51.82
CA SER A 8 -51.39 -4.29 -50.85
C SER A 8 -49.87 -4.53 -50.84
N LEU A 9 -49.18 -4.39 -51.99
CA LEU A 9 -47.71 -4.48 -52.03
C LEU A 9 -47.02 -3.25 -51.41
N LEU A 10 -47.57 -2.04 -51.60
CA LEU A 10 -47.04 -0.82 -50.97
C LEU A 10 -47.29 -0.77 -49.45
N LEU A 11 -48.41 -1.31 -48.95
CA LEU A 11 -48.62 -1.43 -47.50
C LEU A 11 -47.71 -2.51 -46.87
N ALA A 12 -47.41 -3.59 -47.58
CA ALA A 12 -46.46 -4.61 -47.13
C ALA A 12 -44.99 -4.16 -47.21
N LEU A 13 -44.64 -3.26 -48.13
CA LEU A 13 -43.30 -2.66 -48.23
C LEU A 13 -43.10 -1.49 -47.26
N CYS A 14 -44.16 -0.80 -46.82
CA CYS A 14 -44.08 0.21 -45.75
C CYS A 14 -44.17 -0.38 -44.33
N LEU A 15 -44.56 -1.65 -44.18
CA LEU A 15 -44.58 -2.39 -42.90
C LEU A 15 -43.49 -3.47 -42.82
N GLY A 16 -42.64 -3.58 -43.86
CA GLY A 16 -41.44 -4.44 -43.89
C GLY A 16 -40.23 -3.85 -43.17
N GLY A 17 -40.41 -2.77 -42.40
CA GLY A 17 -39.49 -2.45 -41.31
C GLY A 17 -39.67 -3.52 -40.25
N VAL A 18 -38.93 -4.61 -40.35
CA VAL A 18 -38.71 -5.52 -39.22
C VAL A 18 -38.19 -4.63 -38.12
N ALA A 19 -39.06 -4.23 -37.19
CA ALA A 19 -38.65 -3.72 -35.91
C ALA A 19 -37.75 -4.83 -35.35
N ARG A 20 -36.44 -4.64 -35.42
CA ARG A 20 -35.49 -5.50 -34.72
C ARG A 20 -36.02 -5.50 -33.29
N LEU A 21 -36.57 -6.62 -32.84
CA LEU A 21 -36.96 -6.79 -31.44
C LEU A 21 -35.65 -6.72 -30.66
N VAL A 22 -35.29 -5.50 -30.25
CA VAL A 22 -34.13 -5.23 -29.42
C VAL A 22 -34.37 -5.95 -28.11
N ALA A 23 -33.42 -6.80 -27.69
CA ALA A 23 -33.55 -7.52 -26.44
C ALA A 23 -33.70 -6.53 -25.28
N ALA A 24 -34.49 -6.91 -24.27
CA ALA A 24 -34.61 -6.08 -23.08
C ALA A 24 -33.22 -5.92 -22.43
N PRO A 25 -32.87 -4.71 -21.95
CA PRO A 25 -31.63 -4.50 -21.23
C PRO A 25 -31.59 -5.37 -19.96
N PHE A 26 -30.38 -5.65 -19.48
CA PHE A 26 -30.19 -6.29 -18.18
C PHE A 26 -30.92 -5.50 -17.09
N GLN A 27 -31.55 -6.23 -16.16
CA GLN A 27 -32.22 -5.64 -15.02
C GLN A 27 -31.18 -5.34 -13.94
N GLY A 28 -31.10 -4.06 -13.54
CA GLY A 28 -30.30 -3.61 -12.41
C GLY A 28 -30.97 -3.89 -11.05
N PRO A 29 -30.37 -3.44 -9.95
CA PRO A 29 -29.08 -2.73 -9.89
C PRO A 29 -27.88 -3.69 -10.04
N PHE A 30 -26.69 -3.18 -10.31
CA PHE A 30 -25.45 -3.93 -10.49
C PHE A 30 -24.49 -3.69 -9.33
N ARG A 31 -23.63 -4.68 -9.03
CA ARG A 31 -22.67 -4.59 -7.93
C ARG A 31 -21.28 -5.09 -8.33
N SER A 32 -20.32 -4.19 -8.23
CA SER A 32 -18.89 -4.47 -8.24
C SER A 32 -18.16 -3.23 -7.72
N GLU A 33 -16.87 -3.33 -7.44
CA GLU A 33 -16.05 -2.20 -7.05
C GLU A 33 -15.85 -1.18 -8.17
N ALA A 34 -15.85 -1.63 -9.43
CA ALA A 34 -15.86 -0.78 -10.60
C ALA A 34 -16.63 -1.42 -11.75
N LEU A 35 -17.47 -0.63 -12.41
CA LEU A 35 -18.31 -1.06 -13.52
C LEU A 35 -18.20 -0.08 -14.68
N ALA A 36 -18.18 -0.61 -15.90
CA ALA A 36 -18.38 0.13 -17.13
C ALA A 36 -19.62 -0.38 -17.85
N PHE A 37 -20.48 0.53 -18.29
CA PHE A 37 -21.68 0.27 -19.06
C PHE A 37 -21.52 0.86 -20.46
N TYR A 38 -21.88 0.09 -21.49
CA TYR A 38 -21.68 0.43 -22.90
C TYR A 38 -23.03 0.46 -23.60
N PHE A 39 -23.57 1.64 -23.84
CA PHE A 39 -24.87 1.86 -24.46
C PHE A 39 -24.72 1.98 -25.98
N VAL A 40 -25.42 1.14 -26.73
CA VAL A 40 -25.45 1.27 -28.18
C VAL A 40 -26.53 2.26 -28.60
N HIS A 41 -26.14 3.25 -29.41
CA HIS A 41 -27.03 4.29 -29.91
C HIS A 41 -26.98 4.41 -31.42
N ASP A 42 -28.14 4.42 -32.07
CA ASP A 42 -28.29 4.54 -33.53
C ASP A 42 -28.31 6.01 -34.01
N GLY A 43 -28.22 6.98 -33.10
CA GLY A 43 -28.35 8.41 -33.37
C GLY A 43 -29.69 9.00 -32.92
N GLY A 44 -29.72 10.32 -32.71
CA GLY A 44 -30.90 11.06 -32.22
C GLY A 44 -30.83 11.34 -30.71
N PRO A 45 -31.97 11.59 -30.03
CA PRO A 45 -31.97 12.04 -28.64
C PRO A 45 -31.40 10.98 -27.70
N LEU A 46 -30.55 11.38 -26.76
CA LEU A 46 -30.00 10.48 -25.75
C LEU A 46 -29.72 11.20 -24.43
N GLN A 47 -30.27 10.66 -23.35
CA GLN A 47 -29.85 10.95 -21.99
C GLN A 47 -29.47 9.65 -21.29
N LEU A 48 -28.35 9.66 -20.57
CA LEU A 48 -27.93 8.55 -19.72
C LEU A 48 -28.03 8.96 -18.25
N GLN A 49 -28.36 8.01 -17.39
CA GLN A 49 -28.43 8.18 -15.95
C GLN A 49 -27.73 7.03 -15.22
N ALA A 50 -27.14 7.34 -14.06
CA ALA A 50 -26.55 6.39 -13.13
C ALA A 50 -27.11 6.67 -11.73
N ALA A 51 -28.00 5.80 -11.24
CA ALA A 51 -28.55 5.87 -9.88
C ALA A 51 -27.69 5.04 -8.91
N ILE A 52 -27.02 5.73 -8.00
CA ILE A 52 -26.11 5.17 -7.00
C ILE A 52 -26.91 4.87 -5.74
N ILE A 53 -26.86 3.61 -5.30
CA ILE A 53 -27.66 3.08 -4.20
C ILE A 53 -26.71 2.62 -3.09
N GLY A 54 -26.88 3.16 -1.88
CA GLY A 54 -26.13 2.76 -0.69
C GLY A 54 -25.93 3.92 0.28
N ASP A 55 -26.22 3.71 1.57
CA ASP A 55 -26.20 4.76 2.59
C ASP A 55 -24.79 5.25 2.96
N GLN A 56 -23.77 4.47 2.64
CA GLN A 56 -22.36 4.79 2.84
C GLN A 56 -21.58 4.83 1.52
N ALA A 57 -22.31 4.82 0.39
CA ALA A 57 -21.68 4.79 -0.91
C ALA A 57 -20.82 6.04 -1.13
N ALA A 58 -19.67 5.82 -1.73
CA ALA A 58 -18.80 6.86 -2.24
C ALA A 58 -18.34 6.40 -3.62
N ALA A 59 -18.59 7.21 -4.64
CA ALA A 59 -18.35 6.81 -6.02
C ALA A 59 -17.88 7.96 -6.90
N VAL A 60 -17.01 7.63 -7.84
CA VAL A 60 -16.66 8.46 -9.00
C VAL A 60 -17.48 7.96 -10.18
N VAL A 61 -18.28 8.85 -10.78
CA VAL A 61 -19.11 8.57 -11.95
C VAL A 61 -18.63 9.38 -13.14
N ARG A 62 -18.56 8.74 -14.30
CA ARG A 62 -18.05 9.31 -15.54
C ARG A 62 -18.98 8.97 -16.70
N PHE A 63 -19.32 9.97 -17.49
CA PHE A 63 -20.10 9.82 -18.72
C PHE A 63 -19.24 10.17 -19.92
N PHE A 64 -19.23 9.30 -20.93
CA PHE A 64 -18.47 9.49 -22.16
C PHE A 64 -19.41 9.44 -23.37
N ASP A 65 -19.14 10.30 -24.36
CA ASP A 65 -19.84 10.29 -25.64
C ASP A 65 -19.34 9.19 -26.58
N ALA A 66 -19.91 9.13 -27.79
CA ALA A 66 -19.56 8.16 -28.83
C ALA A 66 -18.09 8.22 -29.30
N GLN A 67 -17.38 9.33 -29.06
CA GLN A 67 -15.95 9.50 -29.36
C GLN A 67 -15.08 9.34 -28.10
N GLU A 68 -15.69 8.83 -27.02
CA GLU A 68 -15.14 8.73 -25.68
C GLU A 68 -14.60 10.03 -25.10
N ASN A 69 -15.19 11.18 -25.46
CA ASN A 69 -14.92 12.41 -24.73
C ASN A 69 -15.70 12.40 -23.43
N LEU A 70 -15.02 12.69 -22.33
CA LEU A 70 -15.64 12.88 -21.02
C LEU A 70 -16.60 14.07 -21.06
N ARG A 71 -17.88 13.81 -20.75
CA ARG A 71 -18.94 14.83 -20.71
C ARG A 71 -19.31 15.24 -19.29
N LEU A 72 -19.25 14.30 -18.35
CA LEU A 72 -19.48 14.56 -16.94
C LEU A 72 -18.53 13.68 -16.12
N TRP A 73 -17.89 14.28 -15.13
CA TRP A 73 -17.13 13.60 -14.09
C TRP A 73 -17.61 14.13 -12.75
N GLN A 74 -17.93 13.21 -11.83
CA GLN A 74 -18.37 13.62 -10.51
C GLN A 74 -17.98 12.59 -9.45
N TYR A 75 -17.28 13.06 -8.44
CA TYR A 75 -17.16 12.36 -7.17
C TYR A 75 -18.37 12.70 -6.28
N CYS A 76 -19.01 11.69 -5.72
CA CYS A 76 -20.21 11.84 -4.91
C CYS A 76 -20.23 10.90 -3.69
N ARG A 77 -20.89 11.37 -2.63
CA ARG A 77 -21.25 10.60 -1.43
C ARG A 77 -22.77 10.75 -1.23
N PRO A 78 -23.60 9.91 -1.86
CA PRO A 78 -25.06 9.95 -1.66
C PRO A 78 -25.44 10.00 -0.17
N GLN A 79 -26.44 10.81 0.16
CA GLN A 79 -27.14 10.72 1.43
C GLN A 79 -28.11 9.52 1.39
N SER A 80 -28.63 9.12 2.56
CA SER A 80 -29.64 8.06 2.68
C SER A 80 -30.82 8.33 1.74
N GLY A 81 -31.12 7.38 0.84
CA GLY A 81 -32.13 7.53 -0.22
C GLY A 81 -31.61 7.47 -1.66
N GLY A 82 -30.28 7.38 -1.84
CA GLY A 82 -29.64 7.24 -3.15
C GLY A 82 -29.40 8.58 -3.87
N HIS A 83 -28.60 8.55 -4.93
CA HIS A 83 -28.27 9.73 -5.74
C HIS A 83 -28.21 9.36 -7.21
N ALA A 84 -28.92 10.08 -8.07
CA ALA A 84 -28.90 9.86 -9.52
C ALA A 84 -28.14 11.00 -10.21
N LEU A 85 -27.20 10.62 -11.07
CA LEU A 85 -26.49 11.52 -11.96
C LEU A 85 -26.97 11.29 -13.38
N SER A 86 -27.21 12.35 -14.13
CA SER A 86 -27.66 12.28 -15.52
C SER A 86 -26.83 13.17 -16.42
N CYS A 87 -26.53 12.68 -17.63
CA CYS A 87 -25.89 13.43 -18.69
C CYS A 87 -26.81 13.41 -19.93
N ASP A 88 -27.23 14.60 -20.36
CA ASP A 88 -27.99 14.79 -21.60
C ASP A 88 -27.01 15.06 -22.76
N PHE A 89 -27.07 14.24 -23.81
CA PHE A 89 -26.23 14.36 -24.99
C PHE A 89 -26.93 15.12 -26.14
N GLY A 90 -28.14 15.63 -25.89
CA GLY A 90 -28.91 16.44 -26.81
C GLY A 90 -29.78 15.63 -27.77
N ALA A 91 -30.58 16.33 -28.58
CA ALA A 91 -31.56 15.75 -29.51
C ALA A 91 -30.92 15.06 -30.73
N ASP A 92 -29.68 15.41 -31.06
CA ASP A 92 -28.96 14.96 -32.25
C ASP A 92 -27.66 14.22 -31.88
N ALA A 93 -27.66 13.48 -30.76
CA ALA A 93 -26.50 12.72 -30.33
C ALA A 93 -26.10 11.71 -31.42
N PRO A 94 -24.82 11.65 -31.85
CA PRO A 94 -24.39 10.80 -32.96
C PRO A 94 -24.52 9.32 -32.63
N ALA A 95 -24.66 8.48 -33.66
CA ALA A 95 -24.60 7.04 -33.52
C ALA A 95 -23.24 6.59 -32.98
N GLY A 96 -23.22 5.54 -32.15
CA GLY A 96 -22.00 4.99 -31.57
C GLY A 96 -22.21 4.36 -30.20
N ILE A 97 -21.12 4.17 -29.46
CA ILE A 97 -21.10 3.56 -28.13
C ILE A 97 -20.87 4.65 -27.08
N TYR A 98 -21.85 4.86 -26.21
CA TYR A 98 -21.74 5.78 -25.08
C TYR A 98 -21.41 5.00 -23.82
N GLN A 99 -20.66 5.60 -22.91
CA GLN A 99 -20.22 4.88 -21.71
C GLN A 99 -20.61 5.59 -20.42
N VAL A 100 -21.02 4.79 -19.44
CA VAL A 100 -21.11 5.21 -18.03
C VAL A 100 -20.16 4.35 -17.24
N ARG A 101 -19.18 4.97 -16.57
CA ARG A 101 -18.21 4.27 -15.72
C ARG A 101 -18.36 4.71 -14.28
N VAL A 102 -18.43 3.76 -13.36
CA VAL A 102 -18.59 3.98 -11.93
C VAL A 102 -17.55 3.18 -11.17
N SER A 103 -16.85 3.81 -10.24
CA SER A 103 -15.94 3.15 -9.30
C SER A 103 -16.21 3.68 -7.91
N GLY A 104 -16.16 2.83 -6.90
CA GLY A 104 -16.43 3.24 -5.54
C GLY A 104 -16.46 2.12 -4.53
N LYS A 105 -17.01 2.42 -3.36
CA LYS A 105 -17.17 1.46 -2.27
C LYS A 105 -18.60 1.44 -1.78
N ASP A 106 -19.05 0.26 -1.32
CA ASP A 106 -20.32 0.07 -0.60
C ASP A 106 -21.54 0.60 -1.39
N TYR A 107 -21.53 0.42 -2.72
CA TYR A 107 -22.58 0.88 -3.63
C TYR A 107 -23.16 -0.26 -4.50
N GLN A 108 -24.38 -0.02 -4.98
CA GLN A 108 -24.93 -0.63 -6.18
C GLN A 108 -25.28 0.48 -7.17
N ILE A 109 -25.37 0.15 -8.46
CA ILE A 109 -25.63 1.12 -9.51
C ILE A 109 -26.76 0.65 -10.42
N ASP A 110 -27.75 1.51 -10.65
CA ASP A 110 -28.82 1.27 -11.62
C ASP A 110 -28.66 2.24 -12.81
N PRO A 111 -28.13 1.77 -13.95
CA PRO A 111 -27.91 2.58 -15.13
C PRO A 111 -29.18 2.64 -16.01
N GLN A 112 -29.52 3.82 -16.51
CA GLN A 112 -30.71 4.02 -17.35
C GLN A 112 -30.38 4.88 -18.57
N ALA A 113 -31.18 4.72 -19.63
CA ALA A 113 -31.10 5.51 -20.85
C ALA A 113 -32.50 5.98 -21.28
N VAL A 114 -32.59 7.20 -21.79
CA VAL A 114 -33.80 7.78 -22.38
C VAL A 114 -33.48 8.23 -23.82
N PRO A 115 -34.08 7.60 -24.86
CA PRO A 115 -34.96 6.42 -24.79
C PRO A 115 -34.20 5.16 -24.34
N VAL A 116 -34.93 4.12 -23.92
CA VAL A 116 -34.33 2.86 -23.43
C VAL A 116 -33.42 2.25 -24.49
N LYS A 117 -32.21 1.87 -24.09
CA LYS A 117 -31.18 1.25 -24.94
C LYS A 117 -30.66 -0.05 -24.34
N PRO A 118 -30.32 -1.06 -25.16
CA PRO A 118 -29.54 -2.19 -24.69
C PRO A 118 -28.12 -1.71 -24.33
N PHE A 119 -27.51 -2.35 -23.35
CA PHE A 119 -26.15 -2.05 -22.95
C PHE A 119 -25.37 -3.30 -22.56
N GLY A 120 -24.05 -3.23 -22.75
CA GLY A 120 -23.11 -4.18 -22.17
C GLY A 120 -22.64 -3.72 -20.79
N VAL A 121 -22.24 -4.66 -19.92
CA VAL A 121 -21.66 -4.38 -18.60
C VAL A 121 -20.33 -5.12 -18.43
N MET A 122 -19.33 -4.44 -17.88
CA MET A 122 -18.00 -5.00 -17.61
C MET A 122 -17.57 -4.70 -16.17
N PRO A 123 -17.16 -5.71 -15.38
CA PRO A 123 -16.40 -5.46 -14.15
C PRO A 123 -14.97 -5.02 -14.53
N ALA A 124 -14.64 -3.76 -14.27
CA ALA A 124 -13.33 -3.23 -14.64
C ALA A 124 -12.29 -3.67 -13.61
N SER A 125 -11.35 -4.57 -13.92
CA SER A 125 -10.27 -5.00 -12.99
C SER A 125 -10.75 -5.53 -11.61
N CYS A 126 -11.93 -6.13 -11.54
CA CYS A 126 -12.55 -6.57 -10.28
C CYS A 126 -13.49 -7.76 -10.50
N ARG A 127 -14.21 -8.15 -9.46
CA ARG A 127 -15.16 -9.26 -9.52
C ARG A 127 -16.59 -8.74 -9.60
N LEU A 128 -17.38 -9.37 -10.46
CA LEU A 128 -18.79 -9.11 -10.61
C LEU A 128 -19.58 -9.88 -9.56
N TYR A 129 -20.48 -9.17 -8.89
CA TYR A 129 -21.47 -9.72 -7.96
C TYR A 129 -22.86 -9.52 -8.55
N SER A 130 -23.77 -10.40 -8.18
CA SER A 130 -25.17 -10.33 -8.62
C SER A 130 -26.06 -9.76 -7.54
N THR A 131 -27.06 -8.99 -7.94
CA THR A 131 -28.12 -8.51 -7.04
C THR A 131 -29.39 -9.37 -7.13
N ALA A 132 -29.51 -10.17 -8.21
CA ALA A 132 -30.52 -11.21 -8.40
C ALA A 132 -29.87 -12.49 -8.95
N ALA A 133 -30.38 -13.67 -8.61
CA ALA A 133 -29.72 -14.94 -8.96
C ALA A 133 -29.62 -15.20 -10.48
N ASP A 134 -30.57 -14.67 -11.25
CA ASP A 134 -30.75 -14.85 -12.68
C ASP A 134 -30.31 -13.65 -13.53
N GLN A 135 -29.69 -12.63 -12.91
CA GLN A 135 -29.25 -11.39 -13.58
C GLN A 135 -28.37 -11.63 -14.82
N PHE A 136 -27.60 -12.74 -14.83
CA PHE A 136 -26.68 -13.13 -15.91
C PHE A 136 -26.93 -14.57 -16.41
N ASN A 137 -28.17 -15.05 -16.33
CA ASN A 137 -28.53 -16.44 -16.67
C ASN A 137 -28.34 -16.76 -18.16
N GLU A 138 -28.39 -15.75 -19.03
CA GLU A 138 -27.95 -15.86 -20.42
C GLU A 138 -27.31 -14.53 -20.85
N THR A 139 -26.06 -14.59 -21.28
CA THR A 139 -25.28 -13.41 -21.69
C THR A 139 -24.35 -13.77 -22.84
N PHE A 140 -23.97 -12.75 -23.61
CA PHE A 140 -23.07 -12.86 -24.74
C PHE A 140 -21.88 -11.94 -24.57
N PHE A 141 -20.72 -12.34 -25.07
CA PHE A 141 -19.53 -11.49 -25.11
C PHE A 141 -18.69 -11.86 -26.33
N MET A 142 -17.91 -10.91 -26.83
CA MET A 142 -17.01 -11.12 -27.97
C MET A 142 -15.60 -11.45 -27.47
N ILE A 143 -14.94 -12.42 -28.12
CA ILE A 143 -13.50 -12.61 -28.01
C ILE A 143 -12.82 -11.53 -28.87
N PRO A 144 -12.01 -10.62 -28.29
CA PRO A 144 -11.37 -9.54 -29.04
C PRO A 144 -10.53 -10.05 -30.21
N ARG A 145 -10.41 -9.25 -31.28
CA ARG A 145 -9.65 -9.61 -32.48
C ARG A 145 -8.13 -9.71 -32.28
N ASN A 146 -7.63 -9.23 -31.15
CA ASN A 146 -6.24 -9.30 -30.72
C ASN A 146 -6.05 -10.20 -29.49
N ALA A 147 -7.07 -11.00 -29.13
CA ALA A 147 -7.00 -11.87 -27.97
C ALA A 147 -6.14 -13.12 -28.24
N GLU A 148 -5.24 -13.40 -27.31
CA GLU A 148 -4.46 -14.65 -27.29
C GLU A 148 -4.94 -15.60 -26.19
N LYS A 149 -5.35 -15.05 -25.04
CA LYS A 149 -5.61 -15.80 -23.82
C LYS A 149 -6.92 -15.38 -23.19
N PHE A 150 -7.59 -16.32 -22.51
CA PHE A 150 -8.78 -16.04 -21.73
C PHE A 150 -8.81 -16.90 -20.46
N SER A 151 -9.13 -16.27 -19.33
CA SER A 151 -9.38 -16.96 -18.07
C SER A 151 -10.63 -16.40 -17.40
N TRP A 152 -11.36 -17.25 -16.68
CA TRP A 152 -12.39 -16.82 -15.76
C TRP A 152 -12.28 -17.55 -14.42
N SER A 153 -12.81 -16.95 -13.37
CA SER A 153 -12.93 -17.56 -12.05
C SER A 153 -14.37 -17.41 -11.56
N ALA A 154 -14.92 -18.47 -11.00
CA ALA A 154 -16.26 -18.50 -10.46
C ALA A 154 -16.19 -19.07 -9.04
N LEU A 155 -16.38 -18.20 -8.04
CA LEU A 155 -16.40 -18.59 -6.64
C LEU A 155 -17.85 -18.73 -6.18
N GLY A 156 -18.25 -19.89 -5.67
CA GLY A 156 -19.62 -20.10 -5.14
C GLY A 156 -20.74 -19.86 -6.16
N CYS A 157 -20.48 -20.07 -7.46
CA CYS A 157 -21.43 -19.84 -8.56
C CYS A 157 -21.53 -21.07 -9.47
N GLN A 158 -22.68 -21.26 -10.12
CA GLN A 158 -22.81 -22.17 -11.25
C GLN A 158 -22.52 -21.40 -12.55
N HIS A 159 -21.78 -22.01 -13.46
CA HIS A 159 -21.40 -21.37 -14.71
C HIS A 159 -21.28 -22.37 -15.86
N ALA A 160 -21.63 -21.92 -17.06
CA ALA A 160 -21.35 -22.62 -18.31
C ALA A 160 -21.00 -21.58 -19.38
N ILE A 161 -19.92 -21.81 -20.12
CA ILE A 161 -19.54 -21.01 -21.29
C ILE A 161 -19.63 -21.89 -22.53
N SER A 162 -20.10 -21.35 -23.64
CA SER A 162 -20.21 -22.05 -24.91
C SER A 162 -19.92 -21.12 -26.08
N HIS A 163 -19.48 -21.71 -27.18
CA HIS A 163 -19.33 -21.06 -28.48
C HIS A 163 -20.07 -21.89 -29.55
N ALA A 164 -19.93 -21.53 -30.82
CA ALA A 164 -20.68 -22.19 -31.91
C ALA A 164 -20.42 -23.71 -31.99
N ALA A 165 -19.23 -24.19 -31.58
CA ALA A 165 -18.89 -25.62 -31.62
C ALA A 165 -19.31 -26.40 -30.36
N GLY A 166 -19.80 -25.74 -29.31
CA GLY A 166 -20.27 -26.39 -28.09
C GLY A 166 -19.76 -25.75 -26.78
N PRO A 167 -19.87 -26.47 -25.65
CA PRO A 167 -19.39 -26.02 -24.34
C PRO A 167 -17.86 -25.85 -24.29
N VAL A 168 -17.41 -24.81 -23.57
CA VAL A 168 -15.99 -24.51 -23.31
C VAL A 168 -15.65 -24.87 -21.87
N THR A 169 -14.50 -25.51 -21.66
CA THR A 169 -13.98 -25.83 -20.33
C THR A 169 -12.60 -25.21 -20.16
N LEU A 170 -12.32 -24.60 -19.00
CA LEU A 170 -10.98 -24.13 -18.69
C LEU A 170 -10.01 -25.30 -18.53
N PRO A 171 -8.73 -25.15 -18.92
CA PRO A 171 -7.69 -26.10 -18.57
C PRO A 171 -7.59 -26.32 -17.05
N ALA A 172 -7.23 -27.54 -16.65
CA ALA A 172 -6.82 -27.80 -15.26
C ALA A 172 -5.58 -26.96 -14.89
N ASP A 173 -5.33 -26.78 -13.59
CA ASP A 173 -4.23 -25.99 -13.01
C ASP A 173 -4.37 -24.46 -13.06
N GLY A 174 -5.55 -23.91 -13.37
CA GLY A 174 -5.76 -22.46 -13.42
C GLY A 174 -4.96 -21.76 -14.53
N LYS A 175 -4.57 -22.51 -15.57
CA LYS A 175 -3.91 -21.98 -16.76
C LYS A 175 -4.93 -21.29 -17.67
N PRO A 176 -4.53 -20.22 -18.38
CA PRO A 176 -5.39 -19.58 -19.36
C PRO A 176 -5.69 -20.50 -20.55
N LEU A 177 -6.89 -20.33 -21.11
CA LEU A 177 -7.28 -20.90 -22.40
C LEU A 177 -6.66 -20.10 -23.54
N ASP A 178 -6.10 -20.77 -24.55
CA ASP A 178 -5.72 -20.12 -25.81
C ASP A 178 -6.98 -19.86 -26.64
N VAL A 179 -7.18 -18.60 -27.02
CA VAL A 179 -8.36 -18.15 -27.79
C VAL A 179 -7.98 -17.50 -29.12
N SER A 180 -6.72 -17.65 -29.56
CA SER A 180 -6.21 -17.03 -30.79
C SER A 180 -7.00 -17.46 -32.03
N ALA A 181 -7.50 -18.71 -32.06
CA ALA A 181 -8.33 -19.22 -33.14
C ALA A 181 -9.80 -18.73 -33.11
N HIS A 182 -10.21 -18.06 -32.03
CA HIS A 182 -11.60 -17.63 -31.79
C HIS A 182 -11.75 -16.10 -31.81
N GLN A 183 -10.73 -15.39 -32.29
CA GLN A 183 -10.73 -13.93 -32.42
C GLN A 183 -11.94 -13.43 -33.24
N GLY A 184 -12.71 -12.51 -32.65
CA GLY A 184 -13.93 -11.96 -33.24
C GLY A 184 -15.18 -12.85 -33.10
N GLU A 185 -15.09 -14.03 -32.49
CA GLU A 185 -16.27 -14.85 -32.20
C GLU A 185 -17.10 -14.27 -31.05
N ILE A 186 -18.41 -14.51 -31.09
CA ILE A 186 -19.32 -14.20 -29.99
C ILE A 186 -19.68 -15.49 -29.26
N TRP A 187 -19.25 -15.55 -28.01
CA TRP A 187 -19.49 -16.63 -27.08
C TRP A 187 -20.70 -16.31 -26.20
N SER A 188 -21.28 -17.35 -25.61
CA SER A 188 -22.37 -17.24 -24.64
C SER A 188 -21.95 -17.78 -23.28
N GLY A 189 -22.42 -17.13 -22.22
CA GLY A 189 -22.28 -17.57 -20.84
C GLY A 189 -23.65 -17.72 -20.19
N ARG A 190 -23.76 -18.70 -19.29
CA ARG A 190 -24.86 -18.81 -18.33
C ARG A 190 -24.27 -18.80 -16.94
N PHE A 191 -24.59 -17.79 -16.15
CA PHE A 191 -24.04 -17.60 -14.81
C PHE A 191 -25.17 -17.48 -13.80
N THR A 192 -25.22 -18.42 -12.86
CA THR A 192 -26.10 -18.34 -11.69
C THR A 192 -25.25 -17.96 -10.50
N ILE A 193 -25.33 -16.69 -10.12
CA ILE A 193 -24.52 -16.07 -9.06
C ILE A 193 -25.47 -15.75 -7.89
N PRO A 194 -25.41 -16.50 -6.78
CA PRO A 194 -26.20 -16.18 -5.60
C PRO A 194 -25.97 -14.74 -5.11
N PRO A 195 -27.02 -13.98 -4.76
CA PRO A 195 -26.89 -12.58 -4.34
C PRO A 195 -26.37 -12.48 -2.89
N ASN A 196 -25.08 -12.74 -2.71
CA ASN A 196 -24.39 -12.66 -1.42
C ASN A 196 -22.98 -12.06 -1.56
N ASN A 197 -22.23 -11.97 -0.47
CA ASN A 197 -20.90 -11.34 -0.44
C ASN A 197 -19.73 -12.27 -0.85
N TYR A 198 -20.01 -13.55 -1.11
CA TYR A 198 -19.02 -14.59 -1.39
C TYR A 198 -19.04 -15.07 -2.85
N SER A 199 -20.24 -15.14 -3.43
CA SER A 199 -20.46 -15.61 -4.79
C SER A 199 -20.11 -14.52 -5.80
N CYS A 200 -19.13 -14.78 -6.66
CA CYS A 200 -18.64 -13.79 -7.62
C CYS A 200 -18.00 -14.41 -8.87
N LEU A 201 -17.96 -13.63 -9.94
CA LEU A 201 -17.36 -13.96 -11.23
C LEU A 201 -16.21 -12.99 -11.54
N GLY A 202 -15.08 -13.49 -12.03
CA GLY A 202 -13.95 -12.67 -12.46
C GLY A 202 -13.41 -13.11 -13.81
N PHE A 203 -12.93 -12.17 -14.61
CA PHE A 203 -12.36 -12.42 -15.93
C PHE A 203 -10.94 -11.85 -16.03
N GLU A 204 -10.06 -12.52 -16.77
CA GLU A 204 -8.67 -12.07 -16.99
C GLU A 204 -8.25 -12.23 -18.45
N HIS A 205 -7.20 -11.52 -18.82
CA HIS A 205 -6.55 -11.49 -20.14
C HIS A 205 -7.34 -10.79 -21.27
N ILE A 206 -8.66 -10.70 -21.21
CA ILE A 206 -9.49 -9.95 -22.18
C ILE A 206 -10.59 -9.13 -21.49
N PRO A 207 -11.07 -8.05 -22.12
CA PRO A 207 -12.21 -7.29 -21.65
C PRO A 207 -13.53 -8.03 -21.92
N VAL A 208 -14.03 -8.74 -20.91
CA VAL A 208 -15.33 -9.41 -21.02
C VAL A 208 -16.46 -8.43 -20.75
N ILE A 209 -17.05 -7.92 -21.83
CA ILE A 209 -18.26 -7.09 -21.79
C ILE A 209 -19.48 -7.99 -21.98
N LEU A 210 -20.20 -8.25 -20.88
CA LEU A 210 -21.41 -9.05 -20.87
C LEU A 210 -22.55 -8.27 -21.51
N CYS A 211 -23.24 -8.87 -22.48
CA CYS A 211 -24.29 -8.24 -23.27
C CYS A 211 -25.58 -9.11 -23.26
N PRO A 212 -26.77 -8.49 -23.31
CA PRO A 212 -28.04 -9.22 -23.27
C PRO A 212 -28.30 -10.06 -24.53
N ASP A 213 -27.67 -9.69 -25.66
CA ASP A 213 -27.84 -10.39 -26.94
C ASP A 213 -26.57 -10.30 -27.82
N ARG A 214 -26.55 -11.11 -28.89
CA ARG A 214 -25.42 -11.19 -29.83
C ARG A 214 -25.23 -9.93 -30.67
N GLU A 215 -26.28 -9.19 -30.99
CA GLU A 215 -26.16 -7.96 -31.80
C GLU A 215 -25.54 -6.84 -30.97
N THR A 216 -25.95 -6.69 -29.71
CA THR A 216 -25.33 -5.77 -28.75
C THR A 216 -23.84 -6.10 -28.57
N ALA A 217 -23.48 -7.38 -28.37
CA ALA A 217 -22.09 -7.81 -28.28
C ALA A 217 -21.28 -7.50 -29.56
N ARG A 218 -21.89 -7.67 -30.73
CA ARG A 218 -21.27 -7.37 -32.03
C ARG A 218 -21.00 -5.87 -32.21
N GLN A 219 -21.96 -5.02 -31.85
CA GLN A 219 -21.86 -3.57 -32.01
C GLN A 219 -20.87 -2.96 -31.04
N ILE A 220 -20.80 -3.45 -29.80
CA ILE A 220 -19.77 -3.04 -28.83
C ILE A 220 -18.38 -3.54 -29.23
N ASN A 221 -18.29 -4.68 -29.93
CA ASN A 221 -17.04 -5.22 -30.49
C ASN A 221 -15.90 -5.36 -29.46
N ALA A 222 -16.23 -5.81 -28.24
CA ALA A 222 -15.30 -5.88 -27.10
C ALA A 222 -14.56 -4.55 -26.80
N SER A 223 -15.17 -3.40 -27.15
CA SER A 223 -14.56 -2.07 -27.09
C SER A 223 -13.25 -1.96 -27.89
N LEU A 224 -13.11 -2.72 -28.99
CA LEU A 224 -11.88 -2.70 -29.77
C LEU A 224 -11.99 -1.73 -30.95
N VAL A 225 -11.08 -0.76 -31.01
CA VAL A 225 -10.94 0.21 -32.10
C VAL A 225 -9.70 -0.11 -32.91
N GLN A 226 -9.83 -0.17 -34.24
CA GLN A 226 -8.71 -0.42 -35.15
C GLN A 226 -8.26 0.90 -35.80
N THR A 227 -6.96 1.16 -35.82
CA THR A 227 -6.33 2.25 -36.57
C THR A 227 -6.24 1.92 -38.07
N ALA A 228 -5.96 2.92 -38.91
CA ALA A 228 -5.90 2.74 -40.37
C ALA A 228 -4.80 1.77 -40.83
N ASP A 229 -3.71 1.67 -40.06
CA ASP A 229 -2.57 0.75 -40.25
C ASP A 229 -2.74 -0.59 -39.52
N GLY A 230 -3.88 -0.81 -38.87
CA GLY A 230 -4.28 -2.12 -38.36
C GLY A 230 -3.97 -2.40 -36.89
N HIS A 231 -3.39 -1.46 -36.14
CA HIS A 231 -3.24 -1.57 -34.70
C HIS A 231 -4.59 -1.53 -33.99
N TYR A 232 -4.69 -2.20 -32.83
CA TYR A 232 -5.90 -2.25 -32.03
C TYR A 232 -5.68 -1.59 -30.67
N PHE A 233 -6.64 -0.73 -30.28
CA PHE A 233 -6.68 -0.11 -28.97
C PHE A 233 -8.06 -0.27 -28.32
N PRO A 234 -8.13 -0.44 -26.99
CA PRO A 234 -9.40 -0.51 -26.26
C PRO A 234 -10.15 0.84 -26.23
N HIS A 235 -9.44 1.97 -26.33
CA HIS A 235 -10.08 3.29 -26.21
C HIS A 235 -9.86 4.18 -27.44
N GLN A 236 -10.86 4.99 -27.79
CA GLN A 236 -10.78 6.02 -28.83
C GLN A 236 -9.76 7.12 -28.49
N PHE A 237 -9.56 7.43 -27.20
CA PHE A 237 -8.51 8.39 -26.82
C PHE A 237 -7.09 7.86 -27.12
N GLN A 238 -6.87 6.54 -27.05
CA GLN A 238 -5.58 5.94 -27.41
C GLN A 238 -5.30 6.03 -28.91
N VAL A 239 -6.33 5.88 -29.75
CA VAL A 239 -6.21 6.11 -31.20
C VAL A 239 -5.76 7.55 -31.51
N ARG A 240 -6.31 8.54 -30.78
CA ARG A 240 -5.89 9.94 -30.89
C ARG A 240 -4.45 10.15 -30.42
N ILE A 241 -4.06 9.52 -29.30
CA ILE A 241 -2.66 9.52 -28.85
C ILE A 241 -1.74 8.93 -29.91
N TYR A 242 -2.09 7.78 -30.46
CA TYR A 242 -1.31 7.09 -31.48
C TYR A 242 -1.13 7.99 -32.71
N SER A 243 -2.22 8.57 -33.20
CA SER A 243 -2.20 9.51 -34.34
C SER A 243 -1.37 10.77 -34.06
N TRP A 244 -1.37 11.28 -32.82
CA TRP A 244 -0.52 12.39 -32.41
C TRP A 244 0.97 11.97 -32.39
N LEU A 245 1.28 10.78 -31.88
CA LEU A 245 2.66 10.27 -31.80
C LEU A 245 3.29 10.10 -33.19
N GLU A 246 2.53 9.61 -34.17
CA GLU A 246 2.98 9.44 -35.57
C GLU A 246 3.38 10.76 -36.26
N GLN A 247 2.91 11.90 -35.74
CA GLN A 247 3.24 13.21 -36.29
C GLN A 247 4.57 13.79 -35.75
N GLN A 248 5.12 13.19 -34.70
CA GLN A 248 6.32 13.70 -34.02
C GLN A 248 7.61 13.28 -34.76
N LYS A 249 8.66 14.10 -34.64
CA LYS A 249 9.92 13.99 -35.38
C LYS A 249 11.12 14.14 -34.45
N THR A 250 12.31 13.71 -34.87
CA THR A 250 13.56 13.92 -34.11
C THR A 250 13.79 15.37 -33.69
N ALA A 251 13.41 16.32 -34.55
CA ALA A 251 13.53 17.75 -34.26
C ALA A 251 12.74 18.15 -32.99
N ASP A 252 11.62 17.48 -32.68
CA ASP A 252 10.81 17.75 -31.48
C ASP A 252 11.53 17.34 -30.18
N LEU A 253 12.49 16.41 -30.27
CA LEU A 253 13.31 15.99 -29.13
C LEU A 253 14.68 16.67 -29.12
N THR A 254 15.05 17.48 -30.11
CA THR A 254 16.39 18.06 -30.17
C THR A 254 16.52 19.25 -29.21
N VAL A 255 17.27 19.07 -28.11
CA VAL A 255 17.53 20.10 -27.09
C VAL A 255 19.04 20.16 -26.83
N PRO A 256 19.69 21.34 -26.90
CA PRO A 256 21.12 21.46 -26.60
C PRO A 256 21.43 21.08 -25.15
N ILE A 257 22.39 20.18 -24.95
CA ILE A 257 22.89 19.84 -23.61
C ILE A 257 23.81 20.96 -23.13
N VAL A 258 23.49 21.53 -21.96
CA VAL A 258 24.23 22.64 -21.36
C VAL A 258 25.16 22.13 -20.28
N ASP A 259 26.42 22.57 -20.32
CA ASP A 259 27.38 22.32 -19.25
C ASP A 259 27.00 23.13 -18.00
N LEU A 260 26.42 22.46 -17.00
CA LEU A 260 25.93 23.09 -15.78
C LEU A 260 27.03 23.79 -14.96
N ARG A 261 28.32 23.50 -15.20
CA ARG A 261 29.45 24.20 -14.57
C ARG A 261 29.49 25.69 -14.96
N GLN A 262 28.96 26.03 -16.13
CA GLN A 262 28.84 27.42 -16.57
C GLN A 262 27.81 28.21 -15.75
N LEU A 263 26.97 27.52 -14.96
CA LEU A 263 25.91 28.12 -14.15
C LEU A 263 26.29 28.18 -12.65
N THR A 264 27.59 28.13 -12.34
CA THR A 264 28.10 28.10 -10.96
C THR A 264 27.60 29.28 -10.13
N GLU A 265 27.60 30.50 -10.69
CA GLU A 265 27.12 31.69 -9.98
C GLU A 265 25.62 31.62 -9.67
N GLN A 266 24.82 31.12 -10.62
CA GLN A 266 23.37 30.99 -10.49
C GLN A 266 23.01 29.90 -9.47
N PHE A 267 23.75 28.79 -9.42
CA PHE A 267 23.57 27.79 -8.37
C PHE A 267 24.03 28.30 -7.00
N ALA A 268 25.15 29.02 -6.92
CA ALA A 268 25.63 29.60 -5.67
C ALA A 268 24.63 30.62 -5.07
N ALA A 269 23.84 31.29 -5.92
CA ALA A 269 22.80 32.21 -5.50
C ALA A 269 21.50 31.52 -5.02
N GLU A 270 21.31 30.22 -5.27
CA GLU A 270 20.12 29.46 -4.84
C GLU A 270 20.35 28.88 -3.44
N PRO A 271 19.62 29.33 -2.39
CA PRO A 271 19.90 28.93 -1.00
C PRO A 271 19.90 27.42 -0.76
N ASN A 272 19.09 26.66 -1.52
CA ASN A 272 18.92 25.22 -1.35
C ASN A 272 19.54 24.40 -2.51
N TYR A 273 20.56 24.93 -3.20
CA TYR A 273 21.16 24.26 -4.37
C TYR A 273 21.64 22.82 -4.10
N GLN A 274 22.02 22.51 -2.86
CA GLN A 274 22.48 21.16 -2.48
C GLN A 274 21.37 20.10 -2.59
N ALA A 275 20.10 20.51 -2.51
CA ALA A 275 18.97 19.62 -2.72
C ALA A 275 18.74 19.31 -4.22
N LEU A 276 19.29 20.16 -5.10
CA LEU A 276 19.21 20.04 -6.55
C LEU A 276 20.39 19.29 -7.16
N LEU A 277 21.51 19.19 -6.44
CA LEU A 277 22.77 18.58 -6.87
C LEU A 277 23.20 17.45 -5.92
N GLY A 278 24.27 16.74 -6.27
CA GLY A 278 24.78 15.62 -5.47
C GLY A 278 24.03 14.31 -5.68
N GLN A 279 24.13 13.37 -4.72
CA GLN A 279 23.79 11.97 -4.94
C GLN A 279 22.40 11.76 -5.53
N TRP A 280 21.37 12.48 -5.06
CA TRP A 280 19.99 12.31 -5.54
C TRP A 280 19.41 13.60 -6.14
N GLY A 281 20.27 14.58 -6.47
CA GLY A 281 19.85 15.87 -6.99
C GLY A 281 19.38 15.80 -8.45
N ILE A 282 18.26 16.43 -8.78
CA ILE A 282 17.67 16.37 -10.13
C ILE A 282 18.61 16.93 -11.22
N PHE A 283 19.37 18.00 -10.93
CA PHE A 283 20.29 18.61 -11.88
C PHE A 283 21.62 17.85 -12.01
N THR A 284 21.93 16.94 -11.08
CA THR A 284 23.01 15.96 -11.25
C THR A 284 22.75 15.03 -12.44
N TYR A 285 21.47 14.73 -12.71
CA TYR A 285 21.09 13.66 -13.62
C TYR A 285 20.44 14.12 -14.92
N ILE A 286 19.96 15.37 -14.98
CA ILE A 286 19.17 15.83 -16.13
C ILE A 286 19.89 15.67 -17.47
N ASN A 287 21.18 16.04 -17.56
CA ASN A 287 21.94 15.89 -18.80
C ASN A 287 22.04 14.43 -19.23
N HIS A 288 22.32 13.52 -18.30
CA HIS A 288 22.34 12.08 -18.57
C HIS A 288 20.98 11.56 -19.06
N VAL A 289 19.87 12.00 -18.45
CA VAL A 289 18.51 11.63 -18.89
C VAL A 289 18.23 12.14 -20.31
N LEU A 290 18.68 13.35 -20.64
CA LEU A 290 18.47 13.94 -21.96
C LEU A 290 19.34 13.27 -23.05
N GLU A 291 20.58 12.92 -22.72
CA GLU A 291 21.53 12.24 -23.61
C GLU A 291 21.13 10.79 -23.93
N ASN A 292 20.52 10.10 -22.96
CA ASN A 292 20.12 8.69 -23.10
C ASN A 292 18.63 8.53 -23.49
N GLN A 293 17.91 9.62 -23.74
CA GLN A 293 16.57 9.53 -24.31
C GLN A 293 16.67 9.06 -25.76
N ASP A 294 15.88 8.06 -26.13
CA ASP A 294 15.82 7.61 -27.52
C ASP A 294 15.26 8.74 -28.39
N ILE A 295 15.95 9.13 -29.45
CA ILE A 295 15.51 10.19 -30.38
C ILE A 295 15.35 9.69 -31.80
N ASP A 296 15.52 8.39 -32.03
CA ASP A 296 15.35 7.77 -33.34
C ASP A 296 13.85 7.55 -33.64
N PRO A 297 13.25 8.27 -34.60
CA PRO A 297 11.83 8.14 -34.92
C PRO A 297 11.49 6.77 -35.53
N ALA A 298 12.49 6.01 -36.00
CA ALA A 298 12.29 4.64 -36.46
C ALA A 298 12.29 3.62 -35.30
N SER A 299 12.71 4.03 -34.10
CA SER A 299 12.72 3.15 -32.93
C SER A 299 11.31 2.96 -32.35
N GLU A 300 10.95 1.73 -32.02
CA GLU A 300 9.74 1.42 -31.24
C GLU A 300 9.76 2.09 -29.84
N GLN A 301 10.93 2.54 -29.38
CA GLN A 301 11.13 3.24 -28.13
C GLN A 301 11.30 4.77 -28.29
N PHE A 302 11.08 5.36 -29.46
CA PHE A 302 11.27 6.80 -29.76
C PHE A 302 10.81 7.76 -28.63
N GLY A 303 11.70 8.37 -27.86
CA GLY A 303 11.37 9.28 -26.76
C GLY A 303 11.28 8.62 -25.39
N ALA A 304 11.49 7.31 -25.27
CA ALA A 304 11.61 6.62 -23.99
C ALA A 304 12.78 7.17 -23.17
N ASN A 305 12.59 7.30 -21.86
CA ASN A 305 13.60 7.80 -20.93
C ASN A 305 13.45 7.15 -19.55
N ALA A 306 14.44 7.38 -18.69
CA ALA A 306 14.52 6.79 -17.36
C ALA A 306 13.71 7.51 -16.26
N ASN A 307 13.28 8.77 -16.48
CA ASN A 307 12.56 9.56 -15.47
C ASN A 307 11.76 10.73 -16.10
N THR A 308 10.48 10.48 -16.43
CA THR A 308 9.59 11.51 -16.99
C THR A 308 9.17 12.58 -15.98
N THR A 309 9.08 12.23 -14.69
CA THR A 309 8.76 13.19 -13.62
C THR A 309 9.86 14.26 -13.49
N MET A 310 11.12 13.89 -13.68
CA MET A 310 12.23 14.86 -13.70
C MET A 310 12.09 15.85 -14.86
N LEU A 311 11.73 15.36 -16.05
CA LEU A 311 11.47 16.23 -17.20
C LEU A 311 10.32 17.20 -16.92
N ALA A 312 9.25 16.76 -16.25
CA ALA A 312 8.15 17.63 -15.86
C ALA A 312 8.60 18.76 -14.93
N ILE A 313 9.31 18.42 -13.85
CA ILE A 313 9.82 19.38 -12.88
C ILE A 313 10.80 20.37 -13.55
N VAL A 314 11.78 19.86 -14.29
CA VAL A 314 12.80 20.70 -14.94
C VAL A 314 12.18 21.58 -16.02
N ASN A 315 11.19 21.09 -16.77
CA ASN A 315 10.50 21.92 -17.76
C ASN A 315 9.77 23.10 -17.09
N SER A 316 9.24 22.91 -15.88
CA SER A 316 8.41 23.88 -15.14
C SER A 316 9.15 24.77 -14.17
N LEU A 317 10.39 24.44 -13.79
CA LEU A 317 11.14 25.19 -12.80
C LEU A 317 11.77 26.47 -13.39
N ASP A 318 11.05 27.58 -13.32
CA ASP A 318 11.53 28.89 -13.78
C ASP A 318 12.60 29.46 -12.83
N LYS A 319 13.86 29.15 -13.10
CA LYS A 319 15.01 29.54 -12.28
C LYS A 319 16.22 29.90 -13.14
N PRO A 320 17.05 30.89 -12.72
CA PRO A 320 18.23 31.29 -13.48
C PRO A 320 19.27 30.19 -13.73
N PHE A 321 19.37 29.21 -12.82
CA PHE A 321 20.28 28.06 -12.97
C PHE A 321 19.70 26.94 -13.86
N ASN A 322 18.44 27.04 -14.30
CA ASN A 322 17.78 26.01 -15.10
C ASN A 322 17.77 26.40 -16.59
N PRO A 323 18.69 25.86 -17.41
CA PRO A 323 18.74 26.20 -18.83
C PRO A 323 17.61 25.58 -19.66
N TYR A 324 16.84 24.66 -19.09
CA TYR A 324 15.87 23.82 -19.77
C TYR A 324 14.40 24.22 -19.56
N PHE A 325 14.15 25.26 -18.76
CA PHE A 325 12.81 25.80 -18.52
C PHE A 325 12.07 26.06 -19.84
N GLY A 326 10.87 25.49 -19.98
CA GLY A 326 10.00 25.61 -21.16
C GLY A 326 10.49 24.92 -22.45
N LYS A 327 11.60 24.15 -22.40
CA LYS A 327 12.23 23.54 -23.60
C LYS A 327 12.07 22.02 -23.70
N LEU A 328 11.50 21.37 -22.68
CA LEU A 328 11.41 19.90 -22.59
C LEU A 328 10.00 19.36 -22.84
N GLU A 329 9.06 20.20 -23.30
CA GLU A 329 7.65 19.85 -23.52
C GLU A 329 7.46 18.53 -24.28
N LYS A 330 8.05 18.40 -25.48
CA LYS A 330 7.90 17.18 -26.30
C LYS A 330 8.68 16.00 -25.75
N ARG A 331 9.85 16.25 -25.13
CA ARG A 331 10.64 15.24 -24.40
C ARG A 331 9.86 14.62 -23.25
N LEU A 332 8.95 15.36 -22.64
CA LEU A 332 8.04 14.93 -21.60
C LEU A 332 6.80 14.20 -22.16
N LEU A 333 6.10 14.82 -23.13
CA LEU A 333 4.79 14.34 -23.59
C LEU A 333 4.87 13.02 -24.36
N ILE A 334 5.86 12.84 -25.24
CA ILE A 334 5.99 11.62 -26.06
C ILE A 334 6.02 10.34 -25.20
N PRO A 335 6.95 10.20 -24.23
CA PRO A 335 6.97 9.01 -23.37
C PRO A 335 5.74 8.91 -22.45
N ALA A 336 5.19 10.04 -21.97
CA ALA A 336 4.01 10.06 -21.12
C ALA A 336 2.78 9.49 -21.85
N LEU A 337 2.54 9.96 -23.08
CA LEU A 337 1.44 9.54 -23.91
C LEU A 337 1.64 8.10 -24.42
N ARG A 338 2.86 7.71 -24.79
CA ARG A 338 3.13 6.30 -25.16
C ARG A 338 2.84 5.35 -24.00
N HIS A 339 3.13 5.72 -22.76
CA HIS A 339 2.80 4.87 -21.62
C HIS A 339 1.28 4.60 -21.54
N LEU A 340 0.45 5.60 -21.86
CA LEU A 340 -1.01 5.49 -21.86
C LEU A 340 -1.56 4.59 -22.99
N LEU A 341 -0.82 4.37 -24.08
CA LEU A 341 -1.19 3.37 -25.10
C LEU A 341 -1.20 1.93 -24.56
N LYS A 342 -0.61 1.67 -23.39
CA LYS A 342 -0.63 0.36 -22.72
C LYS A 342 -1.85 0.14 -21.82
N LEU A 343 -2.69 1.16 -21.65
CA LEU A 343 -3.93 1.02 -20.89
C LEU A 343 -4.84 -0.02 -21.53
N GLN A 344 -5.46 -0.81 -20.69
CA GLN A 344 -6.44 -1.81 -21.04
C GLN A 344 -7.85 -1.22 -20.91
N GLU A 345 -8.87 -1.94 -21.37
CA GLU A 345 -10.26 -1.46 -21.39
C GLU A 345 -10.79 -1.17 -19.97
N ASN A 346 -10.28 -1.91 -18.99
CA ASN A 346 -10.61 -1.79 -17.58
C ASN A 346 -9.99 -0.57 -16.86
N ASP A 347 -9.42 0.39 -17.60
CA ASP A 347 -8.72 1.58 -17.09
C ASP A 347 -7.50 1.25 -16.18
N SER A 348 -6.85 0.11 -16.40
CA SER A 348 -5.59 -0.27 -15.75
C SER A 348 -4.55 -0.75 -16.77
N PHE A 349 -3.34 -1.08 -16.33
CA PHE A 349 -2.28 -1.60 -17.22
C PHE A 349 -2.26 -3.13 -17.33
N LYS A 350 -3.27 -3.83 -16.79
CA LYS A 350 -3.38 -5.29 -16.87
C LYS A 350 -4.83 -5.76 -16.86
N GLU A 351 -5.18 -6.69 -17.74
CA GLU A 351 -6.48 -7.38 -17.66
C GLU A 351 -6.46 -8.45 -16.57
N THR A 352 -7.11 -8.17 -15.44
CA THR A 352 -7.16 -9.05 -14.26
C THR A 352 -8.50 -8.92 -13.54
N SER A 353 -8.89 -9.96 -12.81
CA SER A 353 -10.07 -9.90 -11.93
C SER A 353 -9.74 -9.40 -10.52
N SER A 354 -8.46 -9.11 -10.25
CA SER A 354 -7.97 -8.69 -8.93
C SER A 354 -8.12 -7.19 -8.73
N ASN A 355 -8.91 -6.80 -7.73
CA ASN A 355 -9.03 -5.42 -7.29
C ASN A 355 -7.91 -5.00 -6.31
N TYR A 356 -6.76 -5.68 -6.32
CA TYR A 356 -5.65 -5.34 -5.43
C TYR A 356 -5.00 -4.02 -5.83
N ASN A 357 -5.44 -2.92 -5.20
CA ASN A 357 -5.08 -1.56 -5.61
C ASN A 357 -3.75 -1.02 -5.05
N GLY A 358 -3.11 -1.73 -4.12
CA GLY A 358 -1.97 -1.20 -3.38
C GLY A 358 -0.76 -0.93 -4.27
N VAL A 359 -0.33 -1.93 -5.04
CA VAL A 359 0.79 -1.77 -5.99
C VAL A 359 0.47 -0.74 -7.07
N TRP A 360 -0.79 -0.64 -7.49
CA TRP A 360 -1.23 0.39 -8.42
C TRP A 360 -1.01 1.79 -7.86
N ALA A 361 -1.39 2.04 -6.60
CA ALA A 361 -1.19 3.32 -5.92
C ALA A 361 0.28 3.74 -5.90
N MET A 362 1.16 2.82 -5.51
CA MET A 362 2.61 3.07 -5.43
C MET A 362 3.21 3.45 -6.78
N ASN A 363 2.87 2.69 -7.84
CA ASN A 363 3.41 2.91 -9.17
C ASN A 363 2.78 4.13 -9.87
N TYR A 364 1.56 4.50 -9.50
CA TYR A 364 0.83 5.58 -10.16
C TYR A 364 1.16 6.98 -9.61
N LEU A 365 1.68 7.08 -8.38
CA LEU A 365 2.00 8.37 -7.76
C LEU A 365 2.92 9.24 -8.63
N SER A 366 3.95 8.64 -9.25
CA SER A 366 4.87 9.36 -10.14
C SER A 366 4.19 9.93 -11.38
N THR A 367 3.21 9.22 -11.95
CA THR A 367 2.40 9.65 -13.09
C THR A 367 1.52 10.85 -12.72
N ALA A 368 0.86 10.82 -11.56
CA ALA A 368 0.05 11.93 -11.08
C ALA A 368 0.91 13.18 -10.81
N GLN A 369 2.05 13.00 -10.14
CA GLN A 369 3.01 14.06 -9.87
C GLN A 369 3.57 14.66 -11.17
N GLN A 370 3.92 13.82 -12.15
CA GLN A 370 4.41 14.28 -13.45
C GLN A 370 3.41 15.24 -14.12
N LEU A 371 2.11 14.92 -14.08
CA LEU A 371 1.07 15.80 -14.61
C LEU A 371 0.97 17.10 -13.81
N ALA A 372 0.92 17.02 -12.47
CA ALA A 372 0.80 18.18 -11.59
C ALA A 372 1.95 19.19 -11.76
N GLU A 373 3.18 18.69 -11.89
CA GLU A 373 4.37 19.52 -12.04
C GLU A 373 4.52 20.03 -13.48
N GLY A 374 4.14 19.24 -14.49
CA GLY A 374 4.46 19.52 -15.90
C GLY A 374 3.41 20.33 -16.67
N TYR A 375 2.12 20.25 -16.30
CA TYR A 375 1.04 20.68 -17.20
C TYR A 375 1.08 22.17 -17.56
N HIS A 376 1.57 23.03 -16.65
CA HIS A 376 1.60 24.47 -16.84
C HIS A 376 2.47 24.93 -18.01
N GLN A 377 3.45 24.12 -18.41
CA GLN A 377 4.39 24.42 -19.49
C GLN A 377 4.04 23.74 -20.81
N ILE A 378 2.89 23.08 -20.88
CA ILE A 378 2.45 22.42 -22.12
C ILE A 378 1.67 23.43 -22.97
N ARG A 379 2.20 23.72 -24.16
CA ARG A 379 1.60 24.63 -25.15
C ARG A 379 0.65 23.86 -26.06
N ASP A 380 0.98 22.61 -26.38
CA ASP A 380 0.15 21.68 -27.16
C ASP A 380 -1.12 21.27 -26.37
N GLN A 381 -2.21 22.02 -26.57
CA GLN A 381 -3.45 21.83 -25.81
C GLN A 381 -4.14 20.49 -26.12
N GLU A 382 -3.97 19.96 -27.33
CA GLU A 382 -4.52 18.66 -27.70
C GLU A 382 -3.79 17.54 -26.94
N ALA A 383 -2.45 17.56 -26.96
CA ALA A 383 -1.64 16.61 -26.21
C ALA A 383 -1.91 16.70 -24.70
N LEU A 384 -2.09 17.91 -24.17
CA LEU A 384 -2.44 18.11 -22.76
C LEU A 384 -3.81 17.51 -22.43
N ALA A 385 -4.81 17.69 -23.28
CA ALA A 385 -6.14 17.11 -23.08
C ALA A 385 -6.09 15.57 -23.08
N LEU A 386 -5.36 14.97 -24.04
CA LEU A 386 -5.14 13.52 -24.10
C LEU A 386 -4.39 13.00 -22.86
N TRP A 387 -3.36 13.73 -22.41
CA TRP A 387 -2.59 13.36 -21.23
C TRP A 387 -3.47 13.39 -19.97
N ARG A 388 -4.28 14.45 -19.79
CA ARG A 388 -5.23 14.57 -18.68
C ARG A 388 -6.30 13.49 -18.69
N ASP A 389 -6.79 13.07 -19.87
CA ASP A 389 -7.79 12.00 -19.98
C ASP A 389 -7.19 10.63 -19.67
N GLY A 390 -6.02 10.30 -20.21
CA GLY A 390 -5.38 9.02 -19.94
C GLY A 390 -4.95 8.87 -18.48
N VAL A 391 -4.39 9.93 -17.88
CA VAL A 391 -3.94 9.88 -16.49
C VAL A 391 -5.13 9.68 -15.54
N ARG A 392 -6.23 10.43 -15.70
CA ARG A 392 -7.38 10.31 -14.78
C ARG A 392 -8.02 8.93 -14.76
N ARG A 393 -8.06 8.23 -15.91
CA ARG A 393 -8.73 6.93 -16.05
C ARG A 393 -8.24 5.91 -15.00
N VAL A 394 -6.93 5.85 -14.77
CA VAL A 394 -6.33 4.94 -13.79
C VAL A 394 -6.72 5.31 -12.35
N ALA A 395 -6.69 6.60 -12.01
CA ALA A 395 -7.03 7.04 -10.65
C ALA A 395 -8.52 6.90 -10.33
N ASP A 396 -9.37 7.25 -11.30
CA ASP A 396 -10.82 7.13 -11.21
C ASP A 396 -11.23 5.67 -10.99
N ARG A 397 -10.51 4.74 -11.61
CA ARG A 397 -10.71 3.30 -11.39
C ARG A 397 -10.52 2.93 -9.92
N PHE A 398 -9.60 3.54 -9.17
CA PHE A 398 -9.24 3.12 -7.81
C PHE A 398 -9.74 4.04 -6.68
N SER A 399 -10.77 4.85 -6.93
CA SER A 399 -11.25 5.98 -6.12
C SER A 399 -11.27 5.81 -4.58
N MET A 400 -11.54 4.62 -4.02
CA MET A 400 -11.78 4.45 -2.57
C MET A 400 -11.23 3.16 -1.94
N PHE A 401 -10.31 2.45 -2.60
CA PHE A 401 -9.90 1.13 -2.10
C PHE A 401 -8.73 1.20 -1.11
N ARG A 402 -8.85 0.44 -0.04
CA ARG A 402 -7.77 0.21 0.93
C ARG A 402 -7.43 -1.27 0.94
N VAL A 403 -6.14 -1.58 0.98
CA VAL A 403 -5.65 -2.93 1.21
C VAL A 403 -5.13 -3.06 2.63
N SER A 404 -4.98 -4.28 3.10
CA SER A 404 -4.48 -4.55 4.45
C SER A 404 -3.03 -4.14 4.69
N CYS A 405 -2.29 -3.78 3.64
CA CYS A 405 -0.97 -3.13 3.72
C CYS A 405 -1.14 -1.66 3.35
N GLU A 406 -1.51 -0.84 4.33
CA GLU A 406 -1.93 0.54 4.12
C GLU A 406 -0.81 1.45 3.64
N ASN A 407 0.45 1.08 3.82
CA ASN A 407 1.61 1.72 3.20
C ASN A 407 1.47 1.83 1.69
N GLN A 408 0.79 0.89 1.05
CA GLN A 408 0.49 0.94 -0.37
C GLN A 408 -0.64 1.93 -0.63
N SER A 409 -1.77 1.79 0.07
CA SER A 409 -2.94 2.67 -0.09
C SER A 409 -2.70 4.13 0.27
N ALA A 410 -1.73 4.44 1.15
CA ALA A 410 -1.37 5.79 1.56
C ALA A 410 -0.85 6.69 0.42
N HIS A 411 -0.56 6.12 -0.76
CA HIS A 411 -0.17 6.86 -1.96
C HIS A 411 -1.35 7.56 -2.65
N TRP A 412 -2.58 7.04 -2.49
CA TRP A 412 -3.76 7.58 -3.18
C TRP A 412 -4.09 9.03 -2.83
N PRO A 413 -4.12 9.47 -1.56
CA PRO A 413 -4.42 10.86 -1.23
C PRO A 413 -3.51 11.87 -1.92
N LEU A 414 -2.21 11.59 -1.95
CA LEU A 414 -1.24 12.46 -2.61
C LEU A 414 -1.43 12.43 -4.13
N ALA A 415 -1.68 11.26 -4.71
CA ALA A 415 -1.99 11.14 -6.15
C ALA A 415 -3.25 11.95 -6.52
N TYR A 416 -4.34 11.83 -5.75
CA TYR A 416 -5.56 12.62 -5.99
C TYR A 416 -5.32 14.12 -5.82
N TYR A 417 -4.52 14.54 -4.84
CA TYR A 417 -4.17 15.95 -4.70
C TYR A 417 -3.38 16.48 -5.91
N TYR A 418 -2.44 15.69 -6.44
CA TYR A 418 -1.75 16.02 -7.68
C TYR A 418 -2.70 16.08 -8.89
N LEU A 419 -3.69 15.20 -8.98
CA LEU A 419 -4.71 15.30 -10.03
C LEU A 419 -5.57 16.55 -9.90
N TYR A 420 -5.93 16.95 -8.68
CA TYR A 420 -6.57 18.24 -8.45
C TYR A 420 -5.70 19.39 -8.99
N GLN A 421 -4.39 19.40 -8.70
CA GLN A 421 -3.49 20.42 -9.20
C GLN A 421 -3.33 20.39 -10.74
N GLY A 422 -3.18 19.20 -11.33
CA GLY A 422 -2.90 19.02 -12.76
C GLY A 422 -4.12 19.11 -13.69
N ILE A 423 -5.29 18.70 -13.21
CA ILE A 423 -6.55 18.67 -13.97
C ILE A 423 -7.45 19.85 -13.60
N GLY A 424 -7.51 20.22 -12.32
CA GLY A 424 -8.36 21.32 -11.83
C GLY A 424 -9.74 20.91 -11.33
N GLU A 425 -10.10 19.62 -11.33
CA GLU A 425 -11.42 19.15 -10.85
C GLU A 425 -11.47 19.12 -9.30
N PRO A 426 -12.31 19.95 -8.64
CA PRO A 426 -12.34 20.05 -7.19
C PRO A 426 -12.71 18.74 -6.48
N GLY A 427 -13.44 17.84 -7.16
CA GLY A 427 -13.81 16.55 -6.58
C GLY A 427 -12.61 15.67 -6.26
N TYR A 428 -11.45 15.82 -6.93
CA TYR A 428 -10.22 15.10 -6.55
C TYR A 428 -9.67 15.57 -5.21
N GLN A 429 -9.76 16.87 -4.91
CA GLN A 429 -9.36 17.39 -3.60
C GLN A 429 -10.27 16.81 -2.49
N GLN A 430 -11.58 16.75 -2.75
CA GLN A 430 -12.53 16.16 -1.81
C GLN A 430 -12.31 14.64 -1.66
N LEU A 431 -12.00 13.94 -2.74
CA LEU A 431 -11.63 12.52 -2.74
C LEU A 431 -10.39 12.26 -1.87
N ALA A 432 -9.35 13.08 -2.02
CA ALA A 432 -8.14 12.99 -1.21
C ALA A 432 -8.43 13.18 0.29
N LYS A 433 -9.22 14.20 0.64
CA LYS A 433 -9.66 14.47 2.03
C LYS A 433 -10.45 13.32 2.62
N ASP A 434 -11.39 12.76 1.87
CA ASP A 434 -12.20 11.64 2.33
C ASP A 434 -11.38 10.37 2.54
N PHE A 435 -10.41 10.12 1.66
CA PHE A 435 -9.47 9.01 1.79
C PHE A 435 -8.59 9.16 3.05
N ILE A 436 -8.05 10.36 3.29
CA ILE A 436 -7.25 10.69 4.49
C ILE A 436 -8.09 10.56 5.76
N ALA A 437 -9.34 11.03 5.74
CA ALA A 437 -10.26 10.81 6.84
C ALA A 437 -10.48 9.32 7.10
N GLY A 438 -10.58 8.51 6.05
CA GLY A 438 -10.65 7.05 6.16
C GLY A 438 -9.37 6.42 6.75
N LEU A 439 -8.19 6.97 6.47
CA LEU A 439 -6.91 6.47 6.96
C LEU A 439 -6.59 6.90 8.40
N CYS A 440 -6.95 8.13 8.79
CA CYS A 440 -6.40 8.80 9.97
C CYS A 440 -7.40 8.95 11.13
N LEU A 441 -8.71 8.96 10.87
CA LEU A 441 -9.72 9.14 11.91
C LEU A 441 -9.97 7.82 12.68
N PRO A 442 -9.83 7.78 14.02
CA PRO A 442 -10.03 6.56 14.81
C PRO A 442 -11.43 5.93 14.68
N GLU A 443 -12.46 6.74 14.41
CA GLU A 443 -13.83 6.29 14.18
C GLU A 443 -14.04 5.66 12.79
N ARG A 444 -13.11 5.87 11.84
CA ARG A 444 -13.13 5.28 10.48
C ARG A 444 -12.05 4.23 10.25
N ASN A 445 -10.99 4.24 11.06
CA ASN A 445 -9.91 3.26 11.04
C ASN A 445 -9.69 2.68 12.45
N PRO A 446 -10.08 1.43 12.72
CA PRO A 446 -9.93 0.83 14.05
C PRO A 446 -8.47 0.78 14.52
N PHE A 447 -7.50 0.67 13.61
CA PHE A 447 -6.07 0.66 13.97
C PHE A 447 -5.55 2.04 14.40
N MET A 448 -6.19 3.11 13.93
CA MET A 448 -5.88 4.47 14.38
C MET A 448 -6.39 4.75 15.80
N GLN A 449 -7.25 3.90 16.37
CA GLN A 449 -7.57 4.00 17.81
C GLN A 449 -6.32 3.74 18.65
N THR A 450 -5.48 2.79 18.24
CA THR A 450 -4.18 2.48 18.84
C THR A 450 -3.11 3.49 18.43
N GLY A 451 -3.15 3.94 17.17
CA GLY A 451 -2.23 4.95 16.63
C GLY A 451 -1.28 4.40 15.57
N TYR A 452 -1.76 3.52 14.70
CA TYR A 452 -1.01 3.05 13.52
C TYR A 452 -1.97 2.71 12.36
N GLN A 453 -1.42 2.60 11.15
CA GLN A 453 -2.12 2.09 9.97
C GLN A 453 -1.73 0.63 9.74
N GLN A 454 -2.68 -0.17 9.27
CA GLN A 454 -2.55 -1.61 9.21
C GLN A 454 -1.46 -2.04 8.24
N GLU A 455 -0.53 -2.88 8.72
CA GLU A 455 0.47 -3.54 7.88
C GLU A 455 0.29 -5.05 7.92
N ALA A 456 -0.42 -5.55 6.91
CA ALA A 456 -1.08 -6.85 6.88
C ALA A 456 -2.13 -7.02 7.99
N TYR A 457 -1.72 -7.12 9.26
CA TYR A 457 -2.64 -7.27 10.39
C TYR A 457 -2.15 -6.62 11.68
N GLY A 458 -1.10 -5.81 11.66
CA GLY A 458 -0.53 -5.28 12.90
C GLY A 458 0.27 -4.00 12.67
N PRO A 459 0.85 -3.45 13.74
CA PRO A 459 1.77 -2.33 13.65
C PRO A 459 3.11 -2.79 13.06
N ASP A 460 3.61 -2.06 12.07
CA ASP A 460 4.96 -2.22 11.53
C ASP A 460 5.65 -0.86 11.45
N ALA A 461 6.72 -0.67 12.22
CA ALA A 461 7.42 0.60 12.29
C ALA A 461 8.14 0.97 10.98
N SER A 462 8.59 0.00 10.20
CA SER A 462 9.31 0.25 8.95
C SER A 462 8.38 0.80 7.87
N TYR A 463 7.33 0.04 7.53
CA TYR A 463 6.36 0.41 6.50
C TYR A 463 5.45 1.56 6.94
N GLN A 464 5.22 1.75 8.24
CA GLN A 464 4.65 3.00 8.71
C GLN A 464 5.54 4.22 8.43
N GLY A 465 6.85 4.05 8.35
CA GLY A 465 7.75 5.09 7.84
C GLY A 465 7.40 5.52 6.41
N LEU A 466 7.10 4.56 5.53
CA LEU A 466 6.65 4.87 4.17
C LEU A 466 5.31 5.60 4.18
N SER A 467 4.31 5.06 4.87
CA SER A 467 2.97 5.67 4.95
C SER A 467 3.02 7.11 5.46
N THR A 468 3.77 7.34 6.54
CA THR A 468 3.92 8.65 7.19
C THR A 468 4.70 9.63 6.31
N CYS A 469 5.72 9.18 5.58
CA CYS A 469 6.44 10.02 4.62
C CYS A 469 5.52 10.57 3.52
N ILE A 470 4.67 9.72 2.95
CA ILE A 470 3.73 10.13 1.89
C ILE A 470 2.64 11.05 2.46
N GLN A 471 2.10 10.72 3.63
CA GLN A 471 1.11 11.57 4.32
C GLN A 471 1.69 12.94 4.72
N ALA A 472 2.95 12.99 5.13
CA ALA A 472 3.64 14.24 5.43
C ALA A 472 3.71 15.14 4.20
N ALA A 473 4.06 14.59 3.04
CA ALA A 473 4.06 15.36 1.79
C ALA A 473 2.66 15.82 1.39
N TYR A 474 1.65 14.96 1.51
CA TYR A 474 0.25 15.37 1.31
C TYR A 474 -0.12 16.53 2.24
N TYR A 475 0.21 16.46 3.53
CA TYR A 475 -0.05 17.55 4.48
C TYR A 475 0.68 18.84 4.10
N ARG A 476 1.95 18.76 3.68
CA ARG A 476 2.72 19.94 3.27
C ARG A 476 2.14 20.63 2.04
N LEU A 477 1.50 19.89 1.15
CA LEU A 477 0.84 20.42 -0.05
C LEU A 477 -0.60 20.92 0.22
N SER A 478 -1.36 20.19 1.04
CA SER A 478 -2.81 20.40 1.24
C SER A 478 -3.17 21.21 2.48
N HIS A 479 -2.27 21.26 3.46
CA HIS A 479 -2.53 21.76 4.82
C HIS A 479 -3.72 21.09 5.53
N ASP A 480 -4.08 19.87 5.12
CA ASP A 480 -5.17 19.10 5.73
C ASP A 480 -4.82 18.69 7.16
N THR A 481 -5.53 19.26 8.13
CA THR A 481 -5.27 19.02 9.56
C THR A 481 -5.58 17.58 9.97
N ILE A 482 -6.45 16.86 9.26
CA ILE A 482 -6.72 15.45 9.55
C ILE A 482 -5.46 14.61 9.31
N ALA A 483 -4.72 14.88 8.23
CA ALA A 483 -3.45 14.22 7.97
C ALA A 483 -2.42 14.55 9.06
N ARG A 484 -2.30 15.82 9.46
CA ARG A 484 -1.40 16.25 10.54
C ARG A 484 -1.70 15.54 11.85
N ASP A 485 -2.96 15.50 12.25
CA ASP A 485 -3.38 14.91 13.53
C ASP A 485 -3.23 13.38 13.52
N GLY A 486 -3.49 12.75 12.36
CA GLY A 486 -3.17 11.34 12.13
C GLY A 486 -1.69 11.04 12.27
N LEU A 487 -0.83 11.83 11.62
CA LEU A 487 0.63 11.74 11.74
C LEU A 487 1.07 11.89 13.20
N GLN A 488 0.58 12.91 13.91
CA GLN A 488 0.90 13.13 15.31
C GLN A 488 0.57 11.90 16.16
N ARG A 489 -0.62 11.30 15.95
CA ARG A 489 -1.03 10.09 16.66
C ARG A 489 -0.12 8.90 16.38
N ILE A 490 0.32 8.73 15.12
CA ILE A 490 1.25 7.67 14.72
C ILE A 490 2.61 7.86 15.39
N PHE A 491 3.20 9.05 15.28
CA PHE A 491 4.47 9.36 15.92
C PHE A 491 4.39 9.19 17.45
N ASN A 492 3.28 9.60 18.07
CA ASN A 492 3.09 9.44 19.51
C ASN A 492 3.20 7.97 19.94
N LEU A 493 2.49 7.04 19.28
CA LEU A 493 2.61 5.60 19.57
C LEU A 493 4.02 5.10 19.31
N PHE A 494 4.57 5.32 18.12
CA PHE A 494 5.86 4.72 17.77
C PHE A 494 7.03 5.30 18.57
N ASN A 495 6.94 6.54 19.07
CA ASN A 495 7.93 7.09 20.00
C ASN A 495 7.97 6.35 21.34
N HIS A 496 6.92 5.62 21.73
CA HIS A 496 6.94 4.73 22.88
C HIS A 496 7.64 3.38 22.60
N THR A 497 7.80 3.02 21.33
CA THR A 497 8.48 1.79 20.87
C THR A 497 10.00 1.95 20.76
N ILE A 498 10.53 3.11 21.16
CA ILE A 498 11.94 3.42 21.16
C ILE A 498 12.36 4.08 22.47
N VAL A 499 13.63 3.97 22.80
CA VAL A 499 14.23 4.58 24.00
C VAL A 499 15.63 5.11 23.68
N PRO A 500 16.09 6.15 24.40
CA PRO A 500 17.44 6.66 24.24
C PRO A 500 18.45 5.74 24.94
N GLU A 501 19.67 5.70 24.42
CA GLU A 501 20.81 5.04 25.05
C GLU A 501 21.70 6.08 25.76
N PRO A 502 22.52 5.68 26.76
CA PRO A 502 23.43 6.60 27.46
C PRO A 502 24.42 7.31 26.54
N ASP A 503 24.77 6.70 25.40
CA ASP A 503 25.63 7.28 24.36
C ASP A 503 24.91 8.27 23.43
N GLY A 504 23.61 8.52 23.65
CA GLY A 504 22.77 9.41 22.85
C GLY A 504 22.14 8.77 21.62
N SER A 505 22.49 7.51 21.31
CA SER A 505 21.81 6.73 20.27
C SER A 505 20.38 6.37 20.69
N LYS A 506 19.61 5.77 19.78
CA LYS A 506 18.23 5.34 20.04
C LYS A 506 18.04 3.92 19.53
N VAL A 507 17.36 3.10 20.31
CA VAL A 507 17.02 1.71 19.96
C VAL A 507 15.52 1.50 20.06
N GLY A 508 15.00 0.48 19.36
CA GLY A 508 13.55 0.21 19.30
C GLY A 508 13.22 -1.26 19.18
N ALA A 509 12.06 -1.63 19.71
CA ALA A 509 11.55 -3.01 19.69
C ALA A 509 10.83 -3.33 18.37
N THR A 510 10.77 -4.61 18.02
CA THR A 510 10.02 -5.12 16.84
C THR A 510 9.24 -6.41 17.10
N ASN A 511 9.24 -6.96 18.33
CA ASN A 511 8.58 -8.23 18.65
C ASN A 511 7.03 -8.20 18.66
N PHE A 512 6.42 -7.01 18.57
CA PHE A 512 4.99 -6.85 18.33
C PHE A 512 4.61 -7.33 16.91
N SER A 513 3.36 -7.18 16.47
CA SER A 513 2.86 -7.74 15.18
C SER A 513 3.43 -7.09 13.91
N HIS A 514 4.77 -7.02 13.86
CA HIS A 514 5.63 -6.31 12.93
C HIS A 514 5.96 -7.20 11.74
N ARG A 515 5.83 -6.66 10.54
CA ARG A 515 6.03 -7.38 9.27
C ARG A 515 7.50 -7.50 8.86
N THR A 516 8.29 -6.49 9.19
CA THR A 516 9.72 -6.38 8.90
C THR A 516 10.55 -6.52 10.17
N LYS A 517 11.88 -6.63 10.06
CA LYS A 517 12.80 -6.70 11.20
C LYS A 517 13.31 -5.31 11.66
N MET A 518 12.86 -4.22 11.01
CA MET A 518 13.40 -2.86 11.20
C MET A 518 12.61 -2.07 12.26
N PRO A 519 13.26 -1.49 13.28
CA PRO A 519 12.58 -0.68 14.29
C PRO A 519 12.25 0.74 13.78
N TRP A 520 11.47 1.50 14.57
CA TRP A 520 11.09 2.89 14.24
C TRP A 520 12.28 3.84 14.05
N THR A 521 13.42 3.58 14.70
CA THR A 521 14.67 4.35 14.50
C THR A 521 15.25 4.20 13.08
N HIS A 522 14.76 3.22 12.33
CA HIS A 522 15.10 2.89 10.94
C HIS A 522 13.86 2.87 10.04
N ALA A 523 12.83 3.66 10.38
CA ALA A 523 11.62 3.81 9.58
C ALA A 523 11.96 4.12 8.11
N GLN A 524 11.25 3.49 7.17
CA GLN A 524 11.52 3.71 5.74
C GLN A 524 11.40 5.18 5.39
N TYR A 525 12.34 5.65 4.57
CA TYR A 525 12.40 7.03 4.11
C TYR A 525 12.38 8.08 5.23
N GLY A 526 12.82 7.70 6.44
CA GLY A 526 12.88 8.59 7.60
C GLY A 526 11.52 9.07 8.09
N ALA A 527 10.43 8.36 7.79
CA ALA A 527 9.06 8.68 8.25
C ALA A 527 8.57 10.10 7.90
N GLY A 528 9.17 10.75 6.89
CA GLY A 528 8.88 12.16 6.59
C GLY A 528 9.33 13.16 7.68
N ILE A 529 10.23 12.78 8.59
CA ILE A 529 10.74 13.66 9.66
C ILE A 529 11.23 15.01 9.13
N PRO A 530 12.02 15.10 8.02
CA PRO A 530 12.43 16.41 7.47
C PRO A 530 11.26 17.33 7.10
N LEU A 531 10.11 16.75 6.73
CA LEU A 531 8.90 17.50 6.40
C LEU A 531 8.12 17.95 7.64
N LEU A 532 8.36 17.34 8.80
CA LEU A 532 7.53 17.50 10.00
C LEU A 532 8.28 18.05 11.22
N GLN A 533 9.61 18.01 11.25
CA GLN A 533 10.39 18.32 12.46
C GLN A 533 10.25 19.76 12.96
N GLY A 534 9.89 20.72 12.09
CA GLY A 534 9.54 22.10 12.50
C GLY A 534 8.07 22.30 12.86
N ILE A 535 7.26 21.24 12.80
CA ILE A 535 5.79 21.28 12.90
C ILE A 535 5.30 20.41 14.06
N LEU A 536 5.84 19.20 14.21
CA LEU A 536 5.43 18.23 15.22
C LEU A 536 6.60 17.93 16.18
N PRO A 537 6.45 18.18 17.50
CA PRO A 537 7.44 17.79 18.49
C PRO A 537 7.77 16.30 18.46
N GLU A 538 6.78 15.45 18.15
CA GLU A 538 6.91 14.00 18.08
C GLU A 538 7.77 13.54 16.89
N ALA A 539 7.85 14.33 15.81
CA ALA A 539 8.82 14.10 14.75
C ALA A 539 10.18 14.72 15.09
N ALA A 540 10.18 15.91 15.69
CA ALA A 540 11.38 16.66 16.04
C ALA A 540 12.34 15.90 16.98
N CYS A 541 11.82 15.12 17.93
CA CYS A 541 12.67 14.34 18.85
C CYS A 541 13.46 13.20 18.16
N LEU A 542 13.11 12.88 16.91
CA LEU A 542 13.78 11.88 16.07
C LEU A 542 14.71 12.49 15.03
N ALA A 543 14.66 13.81 14.86
CA ALA A 543 15.51 14.51 13.91
C ALA A 543 16.98 14.19 14.18
N ARG A 544 17.70 13.84 13.13
CA ARG A 544 19.14 13.65 13.21
C ARG A 544 19.81 15.00 13.04
N PRO A 545 20.83 15.34 13.86
CA PRO A 545 21.60 16.55 13.62
C PRO A 545 22.25 16.49 12.24
N THR A 546 22.22 17.60 11.51
CA THR A 546 22.94 17.74 10.24
C THR A 546 24.44 17.85 10.56
N THR A 547 25.13 16.71 10.63
CA THR A 547 26.55 16.64 11.05
C THR A 547 27.54 16.62 9.89
N GLY A 548 27.07 16.60 8.63
CA GLY A 548 27.94 16.63 7.46
C GLY A 548 28.33 18.05 7.09
N GLU A 549 29.62 18.27 6.82
CA GLU A 549 30.04 19.46 6.08
C GLU A 549 29.35 19.49 4.71
N ALA A 550 28.84 20.67 4.36
CA ALA A 550 28.33 20.93 3.02
C ALA A 550 29.43 20.62 1.99
N ARG A 551 29.14 19.72 1.04
CA ARG A 551 30.08 19.46 -0.06
C ARG A 551 30.28 20.75 -0.88
N PRO A 552 31.52 21.07 -1.30
CA PRO A 552 31.78 22.21 -2.17
C PRO A 552 30.93 22.15 -3.45
N LEU A 553 30.40 23.29 -3.89
CA LEU A 553 29.57 23.38 -5.11
C LEU A 553 30.30 22.81 -6.34
N ALA A 554 31.61 23.07 -6.46
CA ALA A 554 32.42 22.55 -7.55
C ALA A 554 32.38 21.01 -7.63
N GLU A 555 32.44 20.31 -6.49
CA GLU A 555 32.34 18.84 -6.45
C GLU A 555 30.94 18.35 -6.84
N LEU A 556 29.89 19.07 -6.43
CA LEU A 556 28.51 18.71 -6.73
C LEU A 556 28.16 18.88 -8.23
N LEU A 557 28.82 19.80 -8.92
CA LEU A 557 28.67 20.01 -10.37
C LEU A 557 29.52 19.05 -11.21
N THR A 558 30.45 18.30 -10.60
CA THR A 558 31.23 17.24 -11.24
C THR A 558 31.04 15.91 -10.52
N PRO A 559 29.83 15.34 -10.55
CA PRO A 559 29.56 14.09 -9.86
C PRO A 559 30.34 12.93 -10.52
N PRO A 560 30.83 11.94 -9.74
CA PRO A 560 31.54 10.79 -10.30
C PRO A 560 30.58 9.86 -11.06
N ASP A 561 31.04 9.19 -12.12
CA ASP A 561 30.22 8.29 -12.95
C ASP A 561 29.49 7.18 -12.16
N SER A 562 30.06 6.77 -11.01
CA SER A 562 29.44 5.80 -10.10
C SER A 562 28.06 6.21 -9.56
N ILE A 563 27.71 7.50 -9.65
CA ILE A 563 26.44 8.05 -9.18
C ILE A 563 25.26 7.67 -10.09
N TYR A 564 25.49 7.32 -11.35
CA TYR A 564 24.45 7.04 -12.36
C TYR A 564 23.78 5.64 -12.26
N ARG A 565 23.96 4.93 -11.13
CA ARG A 565 23.21 3.68 -10.79
C ARG A 565 21.73 4.03 -10.38
N PRO A 566 20.86 3.16 -9.79
CA PRO A 566 19.39 3.35 -9.79
C PRO A 566 18.85 4.59 -9.04
N ALA A 567 19.71 5.51 -8.59
CA ALA A 567 19.40 6.80 -8.00
C ALA A 567 18.57 7.73 -8.92
N ILE A 568 18.64 7.59 -10.26
CA ILE A 568 17.85 8.40 -11.20
C ILE A 568 16.35 8.30 -10.89
N GLY A 569 15.83 7.11 -10.60
CA GLY A 569 14.42 6.90 -10.25
C GLY A 569 14.01 7.47 -8.88
N TYR A 570 14.98 7.70 -7.99
CA TYR A 570 14.74 8.21 -6.63
C TYR A 570 14.85 9.74 -6.51
N SER A 571 15.46 10.41 -7.49
CA SER A 571 15.69 11.86 -7.48
C SER A 571 14.41 12.71 -7.38
N THR A 572 13.29 12.19 -7.87
CA THR A 572 11.98 12.85 -7.87
C THR A 572 10.97 12.20 -6.93
N ALA A 573 11.39 11.18 -6.17
CA ALA A 573 10.53 10.54 -5.19
C ALA A 573 10.17 11.52 -4.07
N THR A 574 9.03 11.29 -3.41
CA THR A 574 8.53 12.11 -2.30
C THR A 574 9.45 12.14 -1.08
N PHE A 575 10.46 11.28 -1.04
CA PHE A 575 11.51 11.26 -0.02
C PHE A 575 12.88 11.73 -0.53
N GLY A 576 12.95 12.12 -1.81
CA GLY A 576 14.15 12.66 -2.43
C GLY A 576 14.42 14.09 -1.99
N PRO A 577 15.64 14.59 -2.20
CA PRO A 577 16.04 15.93 -1.75
C PRO A 577 15.24 17.04 -2.45
N PHE A 578 14.80 16.85 -3.70
CA PHE A 578 13.96 17.83 -4.37
C PHE A 578 12.67 18.12 -3.57
N PHE A 579 11.95 17.09 -3.12
CA PHE A 579 10.75 17.30 -2.30
C PHE A 579 11.11 17.79 -0.89
N ASN A 580 12.04 17.10 -0.23
CA ASN A 580 12.23 17.21 1.23
C ASN A 580 13.09 18.40 1.66
N ALA A 581 13.82 18.99 0.73
CA ALA A 581 14.79 20.04 1.04
C ALA A 581 14.74 21.21 0.06
N TYR A 582 14.28 21.02 -1.19
CA TYR A 582 14.11 22.13 -2.13
C TYR A 582 12.68 22.70 -2.13
N GLN A 583 11.68 21.89 -2.46
CA GLN A 583 10.27 22.34 -2.50
C GLN A 583 9.73 22.63 -1.09
N PHE A 584 10.07 21.78 -0.13
CA PHE A 584 9.75 21.95 1.27
C PHE A 584 11.03 22.00 2.10
N PRO A 585 11.74 23.14 2.14
CA PRO A 585 12.96 23.26 2.93
C PRO A 585 12.73 22.82 4.36
N SER A 586 13.60 21.92 4.82
CA SER A 586 13.54 21.39 6.17
C SER A 586 13.78 22.50 7.18
N GLN A 587 12.86 22.66 8.11
CA GLN A 587 13.01 23.61 9.21
C GLN A 587 13.87 22.99 10.31
N PRO A 588 14.56 23.78 11.14
CA PRO A 588 15.20 23.26 12.34
C PRO A 588 14.20 22.46 13.19
N PRO A 589 14.62 21.37 13.84
CA PRO A 589 13.76 20.63 14.75
C PRO A 589 13.23 21.54 15.87
N LEU A 590 11.96 21.37 16.25
CA LEU A 590 11.37 22.14 17.35
C LEU A 590 12.21 22.00 18.63
N PRO A 591 12.59 23.12 19.27
CA PRO A 591 13.47 23.09 20.44
C PRO A 591 12.80 22.39 21.61
N GLY A 592 13.57 21.61 22.37
CA GLY A 592 13.08 20.92 23.57
C GLY A 592 12.21 19.67 23.30
N ALA A 593 12.05 19.26 22.04
CA ALA A 593 11.39 18.01 21.69
C ALA A 593 12.15 16.80 22.27
N LYS A 594 11.42 15.92 22.97
CA LYS A 594 11.96 14.77 23.72
C LYS A 594 11.13 13.52 23.47
N LEU A 595 11.77 12.35 23.57
CA LEU A 595 11.05 11.08 23.64
C LEU A 595 10.16 11.03 24.90
N PRO A 596 9.04 10.30 24.90
CA PRO A 596 8.15 10.23 26.06
C PRO A 596 8.86 9.87 27.37
N VAL A 597 9.81 8.92 27.32
CA VAL A 597 10.64 8.48 28.47
C VAL A 597 11.54 9.59 29.04
N GLN A 598 11.91 10.58 28.22
CA GLN A 598 12.73 11.74 28.62
C GLN A 598 11.89 12.96 28.97
N ALA A 599 10.66 13.07 28.44
CA ALA A 599 9.76 14.19 28.66
C ALA A 599 9.10 14.13 30.03
N GLU A 600 8.72 12.94 30.48
CA GLU A 600 8.02 12.69 31.74
C GLU A 600 8.77 11.62 32.55
N ASN A 601 8.84 11.79 33.87
CA ASN A 601 9.49 10.84 34.79
C ASN A 601 8.53 9.84 35.44
N ASN A 602 7.21 10.01 35.24
CA ASN A 602 6.19 9.09 35.74
C ASN A 602 4.91 9.14 34.89
N PHE A 603 4.49 8.01 34.31
CA PHE A 603 3.18 7.85 33.66
C PHE A 603 2.78 6.38 33.50
N THR A 604 1.50 6.14 33.25
CA THR A 604 0.96 4.89 32.71
C THR A 604 0.13 5.24 31.48
N ARG A 605 0.41 4.63 30.33
CA ARG A 605 -0.33 4.87 29.08
C ARG A 605 -0.84 3.55 28.51
N ASN A 606 -2.08 3.57 28.07
CA ASN A 606 -2.75 2.46 27.41
C ASN A 606 -3.18 2.89 26.01
N PHE A 607 -2.65 2.22 25.00
CA PHE A 607 -3.02 2.43 23.60
C PHE A 607 -3.97 1.31 23.20
N ASN A 608 -5.27 1.58 23.35
CA ASN A 608 -6.37 0.72 22.89
C ASN A 608 -6.30 -0.75 23.35
N ASN A 609 -5.76 -1.00 24.55
CA ASN A 609 -5.48 -2.34 25.09
C ASN A 609 -4.58 -3.20 24.19
N GLU A 610 -3.75 -2.58 23.36
CA GLU A 610 -2.74 -3.25 22.55
C GLU A 610 -1.33 -2.99 23.07
N PHE A 611 -1.04 -1.77 23.52
CA PHE A 611 0.24 -1.41 24.13
C PHE A 611 0.03 -0.79 25.51
N LEU A 612 0.88 -1.19 26.45
CA LEU A 612 0.95 -0.63 27.78
C LEU A 612 2.36 -0.08 28.00
N ALA A 613 2.45 1.21 28.33
CA ALA A 613 3.72 1.87 28.62
C ALA A 613 3.71 2.40 30.06
N TRP A 614 4.76 2.07 30.81
CA TRP A 614 4.96 2.54 32.17
C TRP A 614 6.27 3.29 32.28
N ARG A 615 6.22 4.46 32.89
CA ARG A 615 7.40 5.20 33.35
C ARG A 615 7.28 5.41 34.85
N ARG A 616 8.34 5.11 35.59
CA ARG A 616 8.49 5.42 37.03
C ARG A 616 9.90 5.97 37.24
N PRO A 617 10.21 6.65 38.36
CA PRO A 617 11.58 7.08 38.63
C PRO A 617 12.58 5.92 38.43
N GLY A 618 13.60 6.13 37.60
CA GLY A 618 14.64 5.13 37.32
C GLY A 618 14.39 4.13 36.17
N PHE A 619 13.14 3.85 35.76
CA PHE A 619 12.89 2.90 34.65
C PHE A 619 11.69 3.22 33.75
N TYR A 620 11.70 2.61 32.56
CA TYR A 620 10.60 2.60 31.59
C TYR A 620 10.36 1.18 31.10
N ALA A 621 9.09 0.81 30.91
CA ALA A 621 8.70 -0.48 30.37
C ALA A 621 7.61 -0.32 29.31
N LEU A 622 7.68 -1.12 28.25
CA LEU A 622 6.65 -1.22 27.22
C LEU A 622 6.27 -2.69 27.05
N ALA A 623 4.98 -3.00 27.10
CA ALA A 623 4.44 -4.31 26.76
C ALA A 623 3.46 -4.21 25.58
N TYR A 624 3.49 -5.22 24.71
CA TYR A 624 2.50 -5.42 23.65
C TYR A 624 1.61 -6.62 24.01
N ILE A 625 0.31 -6.40 24.02
CA ILE A 625 -0.72 -7.38 24.40
C ILE A 625 -1.81 -7.52 23.32
N GLY A 626 -1.69 -6.77 22.21
CA GLY A 626 -2.68 -6.74 21.15
C GLY A 626 -2.83 -8.07 20.40
N LYS A 627 -4.04 -8.30 19.88
CA LYS A 627 -4.43 -9.50 19.12
C LYS A 627 -5.15 -9.10 17.82
N THR A 628 -4.35 -8.63 16.87
CA THR A 628 -4.77 -7.98 15.64
C THR A 628 -4.73 -8.91 14.43
N ALA A 629 -3.92 -9.99 14.46
CA ALA A 629 -3.88 -10.99 13.39
C ALA A 629 -5.03 -12.00 13.45
N HIS A 630 -5.66 -12.26 12.30
CA HIS A 630 -6.79 -13.19 12.20
C HIS A 630 -6.36 -14.65 12.39
N ALA A 631 -7.22 -15.49 12.99
CA ALA A 631 -6.95 -16.88 13.33
C ALA A 631 -6.44 -17.76 12.16
N TRP A 632 -6.86 -17.51 10.91
CA TRP A 632 -6.42 -18.30 9.77
C TRP A 632 -4.92 -18.11 9.45
N THR A 633 -4.31 -17.02 9.94
CA THR A 633 -2.87 -16.79 9.81
C THR A 633 -2.04 -17.70 10.72
N ARG A 634 -2.68 -18.40 11.68
CA ARG A 634 -2.06 -19.41 12.57
C ARG A 634 -1.31 -20.49 11.84
N ALA A 635 -1.86 -20.97 10.73
CA ALA A 635 -1.21 -22.00 9.91
C ALA A 635 0.08 -21.53 9.22
N ARG A 636 0.35 -20.21 9.19
CA ARG A 636 1.57 -19.62 8.58
C ARG A 636 2.68 -19.34 9.58
N ALA A 637 2.46 -19.62 10.87
CA ALA A 637 3.46 -19.39 11.91
C ALA A 637 4.71 -20.27 11.66
N PRO A 638 5.94 -19.71 11.73
CA PRO A 638 7.16 -20.48 11.58
C PRO A 638 7.27 -21.59 12.62
N LYS A 639 7.65 -22.79 12.20
CA LYS A 639 7.84 -23.95 13.09
C LYS A 639 9.28 -24.16 13.54
N LEU A 640 10.22 -23.77 12.68
CA LEU A 640 11.66 -23.89 12.88
C LEU A 640 12.28 -22.51 13.08
N PRO A 641 13.22 -22.36 14.04
CA PRO A 641 13.91 -21.09 14.27
C PRO A 641 14.83 -20.73 13.09
N GLU A 642 14.89 -19.44 12.75
CA GLU A 642 15.83 -18.90 11.77
C GLU A 642 17.16 -18.54 12.46
N ASN A 643 18.26 -19.27 12.19
CA ASN A 643 19.56 -19.00 12.81
C ASN A 643 20.75 -19.32 11.86
N PRO A 644 21.62 -18.33 11.52
CA PRO A 644 21.49 -16.90 11.82
C PRO A 644 20.30 -16.29 11.08
N PRO A 645 19.77 -15.15 11.53
CA PRO A 645 18.77 -14.43 10.74
C PRO A 645 19.34 -14.09 9.35
N THR A 646 18.59 -14.39 8.28
CA THR A 646 18.88 -13.92 6.93
C THR A 646 18.68 -12.41 6.84
N THR A 647 19.20 -11.80 5.76
CA THR A 647 19.12 -10.34 5.49
C THR A 647 17.72 -9.75 5.69
N ALA A 648 17.62 -8.42 5.84
CA ALA A 648 16.41 -7.65 6.16
C ALA A 648 15.13 -7.95 5.33
N ALA A 649 15.24 -8.69 4.21
CA ALA A 649 14.17 -8.96 3.26
C ALA A 649 13.42 -10.31 3.46
N SER A 650 13.81 -11.19 4.40
CA SER A 650 13.28 -12.56 4.49
C SER A 650 12.86 -13.01 5.92
N THR A 651 11.74 -13.75 5.94
CA THR A 651 10.92 -14.40 7.00
C THR A 651 10.84 -13.75 8.40
N ARG A 652 9.61 -13.44 8.82
CA ARG A 652 9.26 -12.99 10.17
C ARG A 652 9.52 -14.13 11.15
N TRP A 653 10.22 -13.89 12.26
CA TRP A 653 9.94 -14.68 13.46
C TRP A 653 8.58 -14.20 14.02
N HIS A 654 7.79 -15.11 14.59
CA HIS A 654 6.36 -14.91 14.81
C HIS A 654 6.01 -13.73 15.74
N GLN A 655 4.78 -13.25 15.65
CA GLN A 655 4.23 -12.28 16.58
C GLN A 655 4.15 -12.84 17.99
N THR A 656 4.62 -12.09 18.99
CA THR A 656 4.50 -12.50 20.41
C THR A 656 3.93 -11.36 21.25
N GLN A 657 3.15 -11.70 22.26
CA GLN A 657 2.76 -10.75 23.31
C GLN A 657 3.74 -10.82 24.48
N GLY A 658 3.83 -9.73 25.24
CA GLY A 658 4.67 -9.63 26.43
C GLY A 658 5.44 -8.34 26.51
N LEU A 659 6.49 -8.37 27.33
CA LEU A 659 7.39 -7.24 27.52
C LEU A 659 8.25 -7.02 26.27
N SER A 660 8.13 -5.85 25.67
CA SER A 660 8.89 -5.44 24.48
C SER A 660 10.13 -4.61 24.84
N ILE A 661 10.04 -3.75 25.86
CA ILE A 661 11.15 -2.91 26.32
C ILE A 661 11.19 -2.90 27.84
N LEU A 662 12.38 -3.02 28.42
CA LEU A 662 12.70 -2.56 29.77
C LEU A 662 13.96 -1.72 29.72
N TRP A 663 13.85 -0.46 30.14
CA TRP A 663 14.89 0.55 30.04
C TRP A 663 15.18 1.15 31.41
N PHE A 664 16.47 1.38 31.70
CA PHE A 664 16.95 2.02 32.92
C PHE A 664 17.82 3.22 32.59
N GLU A 665 17.77 4.26 33.42
CA GLU A 665 18.41 5.55 33.11
C GLU A 665 19.94 5.46 32.93
N LYS A 666 20.63 4.65 33.75
CA LYS A 666 22.08 4.47 33.66
C LYS A 666 22.52 3.45 32.61
N TYR A 667 21.72 2.40 32.37
CA TYR A 667 22.09 1.31 31.46
C TYR A 667 21.62 1.53 30.01
N GLY A 668 20.48 2.22 29.82
CA GLY A 668 19.74 2.19 28.55
C GLY A 668 18.74 1.04 28.49
N ALA A 669 18.42 0.57 27.29
CA ALA A 669 17.53 -0.59 27.12
C ALA A 669 18.25 -1.87 27.57
N PHE A 670 17.68 -2.55 28.57
CA PHE A 670 18.10 -3.86 29.06
C PHE A 670 17.39 -4.98 28.31
N ILE A 671 16.06 -5.05 28.43
CA ILE A 671 15.25 -5.95 27.61
C ILE A 671 14.85 -5.20 26.34
N LEU A 672 15.16 -5.79 25.19
CA LEU A 672 14.74 -5.30 23.89
C LEU A 672 14.23 -6.45 23.02
N GLY A 673 12.91 -6.61 22.96
CA GLY A 673 12.25 -7.64 22.18
C GLY A 673 12.32 -7.36 20.68
N GLN A 674 12.85 -8.32 19.92
CA GLN A 674 12.88 -8.28 18.46
C GLN A 674 12.18 -9.49 17.83
N ASN A 675 11.71 -9.33 16.59
CA ASN A 675 11.17 -10.41 15.77
C ASN A 675 12.22 -11.03 14.82
N TRP A 676 13.51 -10.98 15.18
CA TRP A 676 14.60 -11.41 14.32
C TRP A 676 14.70 -12.93 14.24
N ASN A 677 14.59 -13.60 15.39
CA ASN A 677 14.57 -15.06 15.55
C ASN A 677 14.03 -15.47 16.94
N ALA A 678 14.03 -16.78 17.19
CA ALA A 678 13.53 -17.40 18.43
C ALA A 678 14.22 -16.95 19.72
N TYR A 679 15.46 -16.46 19.66
CA TYR A 679 16.26 -16.04 20.83
C TYR A 679 16.09 -14.56 21.18
N THR A 680 15.41 -13.79 20.32
CA THR A 680 15.35 -12.32 20.44
C THR A 680 14.08 -11.77 21.07
N GLY A 681 13.12 -12.63 21.46
CA GLY A 681 11.91 -12.22 22.18
C GLY A 681 11.92 -12.61 23.65
N GLN A 682 11.10 -11.95 24.47
CA GLN A 682 10.94 -12.26 25.89
C GLN A 682 9.70 -13.15 26.08
N PHE A 683 9.89 -14.45 26.25
CA PHE A 683 8.78 -15.41 26.35
C PHE A 683 9.20 -16.77 26.92
N LEU A 684 8.23 -17.66 27.13
CA LEU A 684 8.45 -19.09 27.41
C LEU A 684 8.75 -19.82 26.10
N ARG A 685 9.87 -20.53 26.01
CA ARG A 685 10.29 -21.27 24.81
C ARG A 685 10.59 -22.72 25.15
N ALA A 686 10.08 -23.67 24.36
CA ALA A 686 10.49 -25.08 24.45
C ALA A 686 11.27 -25.48 23.19
N GLU A 687 12.37 -26.19 23.37
CA GLU A 687 13.12 -26.83 22.28
C GLU A 687 12.57 -28.23 22.04
N LEU A 688 12.22 -28.52 20.79
CA LEU A 688 11.63 -29.79 20.39
C LEU A 688 12.71 -30.74 19.85
N ALA A 689 12.41 -32.05 19.88
CA ALA A 689 13.37 -33.08 19.46
C ALA A 689 13.71 -33.03 17.96
N ASP A 690 12.83 -32.45 17.14
CA ASP A 690 13.01 -32.27 15.69
C ASP A 690 13.83 -31.02 15.32
N GLY A 691 14.35 -30.30 16.32
CA GLY A 691 15.06 -29.03 16.15
C GLY A 691 14.14 -27.81 16.02
N GLY A 692 12.83 -28.01 16.07
CA GLY A 692 11.85 -26.93 16.16
C GLY A 692 11.76 -26.30 17.55
N CYS A 693 10.92 -25.28 17.67
CA CYS A 693 10.62 -24.70 18.98
C CYS A 693 9.14 -24.37 19.15
N ALA A 694 8.64 -24.59 20.36
CA ALA A 694 7.34 -24.12 20.80
C ALA A 694 7.49 -22.78 21.53
N TYR A 695 6.55 -21.86 21.28
CA TYR A 695 6.55 -20.48 21.80
C TYR A 695 5.10 -20.01 22.01
N PRO A 696 4.82 -18.89 22.69
CA PRO A 696 3.45 -18.51 23.00
C PRO A 696 2.55 -18.42 21.77
N ASP A 697 1.36 -19.00 21.88
CA ASP A 697 0.34 -18.94 20.85
C ASP A 697 -0.36 -17.57 20.88
N TYR A 698 0.02 -16.73 19.92
CA TYR A 698 -0.55 -15.39 19.73
C TYR A 698 -2.09 -15.39 19.68
N TRP A 699 -2.70 -16.44 19.11
CA TRP A 699 -4.14 -16.51 18.88
C TRP A 699 -4.93 -17.08 20.05
N GLU A 700 -4.28 -17.62 21.07
CA GLU A 700 -4.95 -18.18 22.26
C GLU A 700 -4.52 -17.51 23.57
N HIS A 701 -3.93 -16.32 23.44
CA HIS A 701 -3.52 -15.50 24.57
C HIS A 701 -4.69 -14.68 25.17
N VAL A 702 -4.67 -14.49 26.49
CA VAL A 702 -5.56 -13.61 27.27
C VAL A 702 -4.72 -12.69 28.16
N SER A 703 -5.07 -11.41 28.22
CA SER A 703 -4.38 -10.42 29.06
C SER A 703 -5.34 -9.70 30.00
N GLU A 704 -4.92 -9.48 31.23
CA GLU A 704 -5.60 -8.63 32.20
C GLU A 704 -4.59 -7.60 32.71
N HIS A 705 -4.97 -6.33 32.79
CA HIS A 705 -4.07 -5.30 33.30
C HIS A 705 -4.76 -4.38 34.30
N ALA A 706 -3.94 -3.87 35.21
CA ALA A 706 -4.25 -2.82 36.15
C ALA A 706 -3.08 -1.82 36.15
N GLU A 707 -3.21 -0.71 36.84
CA GLU A 707 -2.24 0.39 36.79
C GLU A 707 -0.78 -0.03 37.06
N GLN A 708 -0.57 -1.06 37.90
CA GLN A 708 0.75 -1.55 38.29
C GLN A 708 0.98 -3.03 38.01
N ARG A 709 0.09 -3.70 37.26
CA ARG A 709 0.17 -5.14 37.02
C ARG A 709 -0.28 -5.50 35.62
N LEU A 710 0.41 -6.44 35.00
CA LEU A 710 -0.02 -7.10 33.77
C LEU A 710 0.01 -8.61 33.99
N ARG A 711 -1.11 -9.27 33.75
CA ARG A 711 -1.25 -10.73 33.71
C ARG A 711 -1.46 -11.18 32.28
N LEU A 712 -0.72 -12.20 31.87
CA LEU A 712 -0.70 -12.79 30.53
C LEU A 712 -0.92 -14.30 30.69
N GLN A 713 -1.87 -14.87 29.96
CA GLN A 713 -2.18 -16.29 30.00
C GLN A 713 -2.25 -16.85 28.59
N GLY A 714 -1.74 -18.06 28.39
CA GLY A 714 -1.79 -18.69 27.08
C GLY A 714 -1.27 -20.12 27.10
N LYS A 715 -1.05 -20.64 25.90
CA LYS A 715 -0.40 -21.95 25.65
C LYS A 715 0.71 -21.79 24.63
N LEU A 716 1.54 -22.81 24.47
CA LEU A 716 2.56 -22.80 23.42
C LEU A 716 2.01 -23.35 22.10
N ILE A 717 2.31 -22.68 20.98
CA ILE A 717 2.12 -23.25 19.65
C ILE A 717 3.10 -24.42 19.48
N GLN A 718 2.64 -25.53 18.92
CA GLN A 718 3.38 -26.82 18.83
C GLN A 718 3.58 -27.57 20.16
N ALA A 719 3.06 -27.07 21.28
CA ALA A 719 2.98 -27.79 22.55
C ALA A 719 1.73 -27.32 23.31
N GLU A 720 0.54 -27.60 22.76
CA GLU A 720 -0.71 -27.00 23.23
C GLU A 720 -1.12 -27.40 24.65
N THR A 721 -0.60 -28.53 25.15
CA THR A 721 -0.81 -29.00 26.53
C THR A 721 0.12 -28.31 27.54
N CYS A 722 1.06 -27.48 27.08
CA CYS A 722 1.89 -26.61 27.91
C CYS A 722 1.26 -25.21 27.99
N ARG A 723 0.70 -24.89 29.15
CA ARG A 723 0.00 -23.62 29.41
C ARG A 723 0.78 -22.77 30.40
N PHE A 724 0.65 -21.45 30.32
CA PHE A 724 1.36 -20.54 31.20
C PHE A 724 0.49 -19.38 31.67
N THR A 725 0.85 -18.87 32.85
CA THR A 725 0.43 -17.56 33.38
C THR A 725 1.67 -16.77 33.75
N ARG A 726 1.82 -15.56 33.20
CA ARG A 726 2.89 -14.61 33.49
C ARG A 726 2.28 -13.38 34.14
N ASP A 727 2.74 -13.07 35.35
CA ASP A 727 2.36 -11.90 36.12
C ASP A 727 3.55 -10.94 36.21
N LEU A 728 3.40 -9.73 35.67
CA LEU A 728 4.34 -8.63 35.78
C LEU A 728 3.79 -7.63 36.79
N SER A 729 4.61 -7.23 37.77
CA SER A 729 4.28 -6.20 38.76
C SER A 729 5.35 -5.12 38.77
N LEU A 730 4.95 -3.86 38.80
CA LEU A 730 5.89 -2.74 38.89
C LEU A 730 6.54 -2.69 40.27
N LEU A 731 7.86 -2.49 40.30
CA LEU A 731 8.63 -2.19 41.51
C LEU A 731 9.07 -0.71 41.47
N PRO A 732 9.57 -0.12 42.57
CA PRO A 732 10.06 1.25 42.57
C PRO A 732 11.18 1.52 41.55
N ASN A 733 12.08 0.55 41.36
CA ASN A 733 13.27 0.64 40.50
C ASN A 733 13.34 -0.48 39.44
N GLY A 734 12.19 -1.05 39.05
CA GLY A 734 12.16 -2.12 38.06
C GLY A 734 10.85 -2.91 38.00
N LEU A 735 10.94 -4.20 37.72
CA LEU A 735 9.79 -5.09 37.53
C LEU A 735 10.00 -6.41 38.26
N ARG A 736 8.93 -6.95 38.85
CA ARG A 736 8.85 -8.35 39.29
C ARG A 736 8.11 -9.15 38.24
N GLN A 737 8.65 -10.30 37.88
CA GLN A 737 7.96 -11.29 37.06
C GLN A 737 7.75 -12.59 37.84
N HIS A 738 6.53 -13.10 37.78
CA HIS A 738 6.16 -14.43 38.23
C HIS A 738 5.61 -15.22 37.05
N LEU A 739 6.22 -16.36 36.72
CA LEU A 739 5.76 -17.27 35.67
C LEU A 739 5.35 -18.58 36.31
N THR A 740 4.14 -19.04 35.98
CA THR A 740 3.64 -20.38 36.29
C THR A 740 3.37 -21.12 34.99
N VAL A 741 3.83 -22.36 34.87
CA VAL A 741 3.64 -23.25 33.73
C VAL A 741 2.95 -24.52 34.21
N THR A 742 1.87 -24.92 33.54
CA THR A 742 1.07 -26.11 33.85
C THR A 742 1.01 -27.03 32.63
N PHE A 743 0.95 -28.34 32.89
CA PHE A 743 0.97 -29.36 31.86
C PHE A 743 -0.30 -30.20 31.90
N ASP A 744 -1.11 -30.11 30.84
CA ASP A 744 -2.37 -30.84 30.71
C ASP A 744 -2.18 -32.29 30.21
N ASP A 745 -0.96 -32.62 29.80
CA ASP A 745 -0.53 -33.98 29.41
C ASP A 745 0.96 -34.19 29.73
N ASP A 746 1.44 -35.42 29.59
CA ASP A 746 2.86 -35.75 29.64
C ASP A 746 3.59 -35.03 28.50
N ASN A 747 4.54 -34.16 28.86
CA ASN A 747 5.34 -33.37 27.92
C ASN A 747 6.82 -33.72 28.05
N GLN A 748 7.49 -33.90 26.91
CA GLN A 748 8.94 -34.08 26.84
C GLN A 748 9.53 -33.11 25.82
N PHE A 749 10.46 -32.29 26.29
CA PHE A 749 11.20 -31.33 25.48
C PHE A 749 12.69 -31.61 25.59
N THR A 750 13.48 -31.12 24.65
CA THR A 750 14.94 -31.06 24.82
C THR A 750 15.25 -30.17 26.02
N ALA A 751 14.57 -29.02 26.11
CA ALA A 751 14.58 -28.13 27.26
C ALA A 751 13.42 -27.13 27.19
N LEU A 752 12.96 -26.68 28.35
CA LEU A 752 11.99 -25.59 28.52
C LEU A 752 12.67 -24.40 29.21
N TYR A 753 12.52 -23.21 28.64
CA TYR A 753 13.18 -21.99 29.12
C TYR A 753 12.19 -20.85 29.34
N GLU A 754 12.39 -20.12 30.42
CA GLU A 754 12.08 -18.69 30.41
C GLU A 754 13.27 -17.94 29.81
N GLN A 755 13.05 -17.12 28.78
CA GLN A 755 14.14 -16.38 28.11
C GLN A 755 14.01 -14.86 28.20
N LEU A 756 15.16 -14.19 28.38
CA LEU A 756 15.29 -12.73 28.41
C LEU A 756 16.28 -12.27 27.32
N PRO A 757 15.84 -11.47 26.32
CA PRO A 757 16.74 -10.87 25.35
C PRO A 757 17.40 -9.63 25.95
N ILE A 758 18.72 -9.70 26.14
CA ILE A 758 19.53 -8.64 26.77
C ILE A 758 20.29 -7.88 25.69
N LEU A 759 20.04 -6.57 25.58
CA LEU A 759 20.83 -5.70 24.70
C LEU A 759 22.18 -5.41 25.37
N LEU A 760 23.25 -5.89 24.75
CA LEU A 760 24.63 -5.72 25.21
C LEU A 760 25.17 -4.32 24.90
N LYS A 761 26.04 -3.78 25.76
CA LYS A 761 26.66 -2.47 25.59
C LYS A 761 28.17 -2.60 25.34
N GLY A 762 28.68 -1.74 24.46
CA GLY A 762 30.10 -1.66 24.12
C GLY A 762 30.69 -2.95 23.55
N ASP A 763 32.01 -2.99 23.49
CA ASP A 763 32.75 -4.11 22.90
C ASP A 763 32.91 -5.29 23.87
N GLN A 764 32.96 -5.00 25.18
CA GLN A 764 33.20 -5.98 26.25
C GLN A 764 32.10 -5.93 27.33
N PRO A 765 30.86 -6.31 26.99
CA PRO A 765 29.79 -6.42 27.98
C PRO A 765 30.13 -7.51 29.00
N THR A 766 29.72 -7.30 30.24
CA THR A 766 29.89 -8.27 31.33
C THR A 766 28.53 -8.81 31.77
N ILE A 767 28.39 -10.14 31.74
CA ILE A 767 27.28 -10.87 32.34
C ILE A 767 27.88 -11.79 33.39
N GLU A 768 27.49 -11.62 34.64
CA GLU A 768 27.99 -12.37 35.79
C GLU A 768 26.84 -13.06 36.52
N PHE A 769 27.13 -14.23 37.08
CA PHE A 769 26.20 -15.10 37.78
C PHE A 769 26.64 -15.23 39.23
N LEU A 770 25.72 -15.00 40.17
CA LEU A 770 25.98 -15.17 41.59
C LEU A 770 25.83 -16.64 41.97
N VAL A 771 26.94 -17.37 41.92
CA VAL A 771 27.02 -18.81 42.20
C VAL A 771 27.70 -19.00 43.56
N GLU A 772 27.00 -19.64 44.50
CA GLU A 772 27.50 -19.92 45.86
C GLU A 772 28.03 -18.66 46.58
N GLY A 773 27.40 -17.51 46.36
CA GLY A 773 27.76 -16.24 46.98
C GLY A 773 28.91 -15.48 46.29
N ALA A 774 29.46 -16.00 45.19
CA ALA A 774 30.49 -15.33 44.39
C ALA A 774 30.00 -15.01 42.97
N TRP A 775 30.35 -13.83 42.47
CA TRP A 775 30.10 -13.45 41.08
C TRP A 775 31.09 -14.14 40.14
N GLN A 776 30.59 -14.80 39.11
CA GLN A 776 31.40 -15.55 38.14
C GLN A 776 30.89 -15.30 36.71
N LYS A 777 31.77 -15.34 35.71
CA LYS A 777 31.39 -15.17 34.29
C LYS A 777 30.78 -16.43 33.66
N THR A 778 31.02 -17.59 34.27
CA THR A 778 30.50 -18.87 33.79
C THR A 778 29.06 -19.06 34.26
N PRO A 779 28.12 -19.35 33.35
CA PRO A 779 26.73 -19.62 33.73
C PRO A 779 26.61 -20.90 34.57
N GLY A 780 25.56 -20.96 35.40
CA GLY A 780 25.29 -22.10 36.28
C GLY A 780 24.06 -21.89 37.15
N ARG A 781 23.94 -22.68 38.22
CA ARG A 781 22.89 -22.50 39.23
C ARG A 781 23.21 -21.29 40.10
N CYS A 782 22.46 -20.20 39.94
CA CYS A 782 22.76 -18.90 40.51
C CYS A 782 21.57 -18.26 41.23
N GLN A 783 21.85 -17.38 42.19
CA GLN A 783 20.86 -16.59 42.93
C GLN A 783 20.49 -15.28 42.22
N ALA A 784 21.41 -14.76 41.40
CA ALA A 784 21.19 -13.56 40.61
C ALA A 784 22.09 -13.56 39.36
N VAL A 785 21.69 -12.79 38.36
CA VAL A 785 22.49 -12.43 37.19
C VAL A 785 22.65 -10.93 37.17
N ARG A 786 23.86 -10.43 36.95
CA ARG A 786 24.15 -8.99 36.88
C ARG A 786 24.81 -8.66 35.55
N VAL A 787 24.39 -7.54 34.97
CA VAL A 787 24.90 -7.06 33.68
C VAL A 787 25.50 -5.67 33.85
N ASP A 788 26.78 -5.56 33.49
CA ASP A 788 27.61 -4.34 33.59
C ASP A 788 27.57 -3.64 34.94
N ASN A 789 27.31 -4.40 36.01
CA ASN A 789 27.03 -3.92 37.35
C ASN A 789 25.80 -3.01 37.49
N LEU A 790 25.11 -2.64 36.41
CA LEU A 790 24.05 -1.63 36.43
C LEU A 790 22.64 -2.21 36.50
N VAL A 791 22.46 -3.46 36.11
CA VAL A 791 21.16 -4.16 36.13
C VAL A 791 21.33 -5.52 36.77
N THR A 792 20.42 -5.89 37.67
CA THR A 792 20.41 -7.18 38.36
C THR A 792 19.07 -7.89 38.17
N VAL A 793 19.13 -9.17 37.78
CA VAL A 793 18.03 -10.12 37.80
C VAL A 793 18.19 -11.00 39.04
N THR A 794 17.33 -10.85 40.04
CA THR A 794 17.40 -11.59 41.31
C THR A 794 16.30 -12.65 41.35
N PHE A 795 16.66 -13.91 41.58
CA PHE A 795 15.71 -15.00 41.70
C PHE A 795 15.27 -15.18 43.15
N THR A 796 13.99 -15.50 43.38
CA THR A 796 13.51 -15.85 44.73
C THR A 796 14.08 -17.19 45.22
N GLN A 797 14.52 -18.04 44.29
CA GLN A 797 15.20 -19.31 44.54
C GLN A 797 16.27 -19.52 43.47
N PRO A 798 17.42 -20.15 43.79
CA PRO A 798 18.49 -20.35 42.81
C PRO A 798 18.01 -21.06 41.54
N GLN A 799 18.36 -20.52 40.37
CA GLN A 799 17.98 -21.05 39.05
C GLN A 799 19.19 -21.45 38.22
N THR A 800 19.06 -22.52 37.45
CA THR A 800 20.06 -22.89 36.45
C THR A 800 19.90 -21.97 35.25
N CYS A 801 20.96 -21.23 34.92
CA CYS A 801 20.97 -20.32 33.80
C CYS A 801 22.03 -20.74 32.76
N SER A 802 21.81 -20.38 31.51
CA SER A 802 22.80 -20.42 30.43
C SER A 802 22.61 -19.24 29.48
N LEU A 803 23.51 -19.09 28.51
CA LEU A 803 23.39 -18.11 27.45
C LEU A 803 23.06 -18.83 26.13
N GLY A 804 22.03 -18.35 25.43
CA GLY A 804 21.73 -18.73 24.06
C GLY A 804 22.65 -18.01 23.05
N PRO A 805 22.51 -18.31 21.75
CA PRO A 805 23.26 -17.65 20.70
C PRO A 805 23.08 -16.13 20.70
N GLU A 806 24.17 -15.39 20.56
CA GLU A 806 24.13 -13.94 20.33
C GLU A 806 23.58 -13.65 18.93
N THR A 807 22.70 -12.65 18.82
CA THR A 807 22.18 -12.19 17.53
C THR A 807 22.51 -10.72 17.30
N THR A 808 23.03 -10.41 16.12
CA THR A 808 23.43 -9.05 15.73
C THR A 808 22.67 -8.57 14.50
N LEU A 809 22.01 -7.42 14.60
CA LEU A 809 21.37 -6.73 13.47
C LEU A 809 21.22 -5.23 13.78
N TYR A 810 21.28 -4.36 12.76
CA TYR A 810 21.17 -2.89 12.91
C TYR A 810 22.08 -2.28 13.99
N ASN A 811 23.33 -2.75 14.07
CA ASN A 811 24.33 -2.34 15.08
C ASN A 811 23.90 -2.61 16.54
N GLN A 812 22.97 -3.52 16.76
CA GLN A 812 22.55 -3.98 18.08
C GLN A 812 22.97 -5.44 18.27
N ARG A 813 23.47 -5.77 19.46
CA ARG A 813 23.90 -7.11 19.85
C ARG A 813 23.03 -7.61 20.99
N LEU A 814 22.29 -8.69 20.76
CA LEU A 814 21.40 -9.30 21.75
C LEU A 814 21.98 -10.61 22.25
N ALA A 815 22.26 -10.71 23.54
CA ALA A 815 22.39 -11.99 24.23
C ALA A 815 21.00 -12.52 24.63
N CYS A 816 20.89 -13.83 24.81
CA CYS A 816 19.67 -14.45 25.30
C CYS A 816 19.98 -15.17 26.62
N LEU A 817 19.53 -14.62 27.75
CA LEU A 817 19.62 -15.33 29.03
C LEU A 817 18.53 -16.40 29.06
N LEU A 818 18.94 -17.67 29.21
CA LEU A 818 18.07 -18.83 29.27
C LEU A 818 17.98 -19.32 30.71
N ILE A 819 16.79 -19.28 31.30
CA ILE A 819 16.51 -19.79 32.64
C ILE A 819 15.82 -21.14 32.50
N HIS A 820 16.46 -22.21 32.97
CA HIS A 820 16.03 -23.60 32.74
C HIS A 820 14.87 -23.98 33.65
N LEU A 821 13.78 -24.49 33.06
CA LEU A 821 12.59 -24.96 33.78
C LEU A 821 12.48 -26.49 33.82
N GLY A 822 13.29 -27.21 33.03
CA GLY A 822 13.33 -28.68 32.96
C GLY A 822 13.11 -29.23 31.55
N SER A 823 12.99 -30.55 31.42
CA SER A 823 12.84 -31.26 30.13
C SER A 823 11.74 -32.32 30.10
N VAL A 824 11.29 -32.82 31.26
CA VAL A 824 10.26 -33.86 31.36
C VAL A 824 9.22 -33.43 32.39
N PHE A 825 7.96 -33.41 31.97
CA PHE A 825 6.84 -32.94 32.79
C PHE A 825 5.67 -33.93 32.68
N LYS A 826 5.09 -34.28 33.83
CA LYS A 826 3.91 -35.16 33.91
C LYS A 826 2.63 -34.34 33.90
N THR A 827 1.53 -34.96 33.45
CA THR A 827 0.20 -34.38 33.55
C THR A 827 -0.09 -33.88 34.96
N GLY A 828 -0.58 -32.64 35.09
CA GLY A 828 -0.88 -31.99 36.37
C GLY A 828 0.34 -31.36 37.06
N ASN A 829 1.56 -31.54 36.55
CA ASN A 829 2.73 -30.84 37.08
C ASN A 829 2.57 -29.33 36.91
N THR A 830 3.12 -28.59 37.87
CA THR A 830 3.22 -27.13 37.83
C THR A 830 4.66 -26.73 38.11
N VAL A 831 5.23 -25.87 37.26
CA VAL A 831 6.54 -25.25 37.46
C VAL A 831 6.32 -23.77 37.65
N SER A 832 7.01 -23.16 38.60
CA SER A 832 6.95 -21.72 38.79
C SER A 832 8.31 -21.10 39.05
N ILE A 833 8.47 -19.86 38.61
CA ILE A 833 9.67 -19.05 38.82
C ILE A 833 9.25 -17.62 39.13
N THR A 834 9.94 -17.00 40.10
CA THR A 834 9.78 -15.58 40.40
C THR A 834 11.15 -14.91 40.40
N TYR A 835 11.24 -13.75 39.74
CA TYR A 835 12.44 -12.94 39.72
C TYR A 835 12.14 -11.45 39.61
N ASP A 836 13.05 -10.64 40.13
CA ASP A 836 13.02 -9.18 40.06
C ASP A 836 14.11 -8.71 39.10
N ILE A 837 13.78 -7.79 38.20
CA ILE A 837 14.74 -7.08 37.36
C ILE A 837 14.79 -5.64 37.85
N THR A 838 15.96 -5.21 38.34
CA THR A 838 16.14 -3.89 38.94
C THR A 838 17.38 -3.19 38.39
N GLY A 839 17.30 -1.87 38.27
CA GLY A 839 18.44 -1.01 37.93
C GLY A 839 19.05 -0.32 39.16
N GLU A 840 20.33 0.06 39.05
CA GLU A 840 21.08 0.83 40.05
C GLU A 840 20.74 2.32 40.13
#